data_AF-A0A928ZB07-F1
#
_entry.id   AF-A0A928ZB07-F1
#
_cell.length_a   1.000
_cell.length_b   1.000
_cell.length_c   1.000
_cell.angle_alpha   90.00
_cell.angle_beta   90.00
_cell.angle_gamma   90.00
#
_symmetry.space_group_name_H-M   'P 1'
#
loop_
_entity.id
_entity.type
_entity.pdbx_description
1 polymer ?
#
loop_
_entity_poly.entity_id
_entity_poly.type
_entity_poly.pdbx_seq_one_letter_code
_entity_poly.pdbx_strand_id
1 'polypeptide(L)'
;MASIERTAYPRFKRYYTLAQLQKTYTPSSTEIAFARSNTQGDKNFFNLIILLKSFQRLGYFPNLKQISQDIANYLRDYLKLSENINIGYDQSRTLYRHKKEIRAYFQVTAFDKQARHLISEAVSSSAEIMDNPADLINVAIEILVKDRYELPGFNSLNRLVCRLRTRVNNQLFSQVTQQLDDQYLSRLDSLLENHPVHQRSPYNDLKKPPKKSTRNHLNDLLVHLTWLETLGEISPYLEKINPSKIQHWAAETKSLDASEIKKITQPKRATLLLCLIYTNGVNTRDYLVTMFLKQMKKIHNKAKEKLELIRQQLQERVETVVGVFANVLPFFADESPEAQWSQVKQILQAGGGVDHLLSECDAINAYQGNNHSPLLWQFYKSHRSAFFRLINALELESTSTDLTLIKAIQFLKDNSHRRGNWLSREVDLSFASVEWQKFVVSGQKDKISRRHFEVCVFSYLASELKSGDICVAGSQDYADYREQLLPWSDCLPLLDEYCDNLGWPNNPNDFVEYLKSWLDETAKQVDDGYPNNSQIVISEEGEPVLKRLKKKADNASLKALESLIEEKMPERNLIDILKNVDYWTNFTRHFGPLSGSDPKLHRATERYLLTLFTYGCNLGPYQAARHMRGLATAHELSFVNRRHINLSKLNSALVDILNRYHVLELPTFWGKGTSAAADGTKYDLYEQNLLSEYHIRYGGYGGIAYHHVADSYIALFSHFIPCGTWEAVYIIDGLLKNSSLIQPKTLHADTQGQSTPVFALSHLLGIKLMPRIRNWKDLTFYRPDKNTTYQHIDSLFSDSINWKLIKTHWQDLFRVVLSISTGKISSSVLLRKLGNYSRKNRLYKAFRELGRVVRTVFLLEYISDAKLRRQIQAATNKVESYNGFSKWFCFGGEGIIANNDPEEQEKIIKYNTLVANAVIFQNTVDLTEILQQLKREGYLIDPEDIKAISPYLTEHIKRFGDYWLDMDIFPKALDEMMTLGV
;
A
#
# COMPACT_ATOMS: atom_id res chain seq x y z
N MET A 1 29.45 4.26 9.14
CA MET A 1 29.36 3.05 9.98
C MET A 1 27.90 2.83 10.30
N ALA A 2 27.42 1.60 10.19
CA ALA A 2 26.06 1.29 10.63
C ALA A 2 25.99 1.36 12.16
N SER A 3 24.87 1.85 12.71
CA SER A 3 24.59 1.67 14.13
C SER A 3 24.30 0.20 14.41
N ILE A 4 24.84 -0.34 15.50
CA ILE A 4 24.56 -1.71 15.98
C ILE A 4 23.05 -1.93 16.13
N GLU A 5 22.32 -0.86 16.44
CA GLU A 5 20.89 -0.88 16.68
C GLU A 5 20.06 -1.28 15.46
N ARG A 6 20.60 -1.08 14.26
CA ARG A 6 19.94 -1.39 12.98
C ARG A 6 20.21 -2.79 12.45
N THR A 7 21.03 -3.57 13.16
CA THR A 7 21.48 -4.88 12.70
C THR A 7 20.88 -5.98 13.57
N ALA A 8 20.80 -7.18 13.01
CA ALA A 8 20.49 -8.42 13.71
C ALA A 8 21.61 -8.86 14.67
N TYR A 9 22.64 -8.02 14.87
CA TYR A 9 23.75 -8.32 15.77
C TYR A 9 23.21 -8.52 17.20
N PRO A 10 23.42 -9.71 17.79
CA PRO A 10 22.85 -10.06 19.08
C PRO A 10 23.33 -9.12 20.18
N ARG A 11 22.42 -8.71 21.06
CA ARG A 11 22.70 -7.83 22.19
C ARG A 11 21.93 -8.28 23.42
N PHE A 12 22.44 -7.94 24.58
CA PHE A 12 21.64 -7.99 25.79
C PHE A 12 20.48 -7.01 25.66
N LYS A 13 19.30 -7.44 26.11
CA LYS A 13 18.17 -6.53 26.26
C LYS A 13 18.51 -5.51 27.35
N ARG A 14 17.99 -4.29 27.23
CA ARG A 14 18.12 -3.28 28.30
C ARG A 14 17.41 -3.74 29.57
N TYR A 15 16.33 -4.52 29.44
CA TYR A 15 15.54 -5.07 30.54
C TYR A 15 15.11 -6.51 30.23
N TYR A 16 14.98 -7.34 31.26
CA TYR A 16 14.50 -8.72 31.14
C TYR A 16 13.30 -8.96 32.04
N THR A 17 12.24 -9.55 31.48
CA THR A 17 11.16 -10.11 32.30
C THR A 17 11.62 -11.41 32.97
N LEU A 18 11.03 -11.76 34.11
CA LEU A 18 11.34 -13.00 34.83
C LEU A 18 11.08 -14.24 33.95
N ALA A 19 9.99 -14.25 33.18
CA ALA A 19 9.70 -15.30 32.20
C ALA A 19 10.75 -15.39 31.09
N GLN A 20 11.32 -14.26 30.64
CA GLN A 20 12.40 -14.26 29.65
C GLN A 20 13.72 -14.75 30.25
N LEU A 21 14.03 -14.39 31.50
CA LEU A 21 15.17 -14.93 32.24
C LEU A 21 15.06 -16.45 32.36
N GLN A 22 13.89 -16.94 32.78
CA GLN A 22 13.60 -18.37 32.86
C GLN A 22 13.71 -19.06 31.50
N LYS A 23 13.12 -18.51 30.44
CA LYS A 23 13.18 -19.15 29.12
C LYS A 23 14.60 -19.20 28.53
N THR A 24 15.41 -18.17 28.78
CA THR A 24 16.66 -17.95 28.04
C THR A 24 17.90 -18.34 28.84
N TYR A 25 17.92 -18.05 30.14
CA TYR A 25 19.11 -18.15 30.98
C TYR A 25 19.06 -19.32 31.96
N THR A 26 17.94 -20.03 32.12
CA THR A 26 17.92 -21.28 32.92
C THR A 26 18.90 -22.29 32.36
N PRO A 27 19.91 -22.73 33.14
CA PRO A 27 20.83 -23.77 32.72
C PRO A 27 20.12 -25.14 32.73
N SER A 28 20.33 -25.94 31.70
CA SER A 28 19.86 -27.35 31.68
C SER A 28 20.75 -28.24 32.57
N SER A 29 20.25 -29.42 32.91
CA SER A 29 21.01 -30.41 33.70
C SER A 29 22.35 -30.80 33.03
N THR A 30 22.38 -30.89 31.69
CA THR A 30 23.59 -31.16 30.92
C THR A 30 24.58 -30.00 30.96
N GLU A 31 24.10 -28.75 30.86
CA GLU A 31 24.94 -27.54 31.00
C GLU A 31 25.56 -27.42 32.40
N ILE A 32 24.81 -27.78 33.45
CA ILE A 32 25.31 -27.81 34.83
C ILE A 32 26.39 -28.89 35.01
N ALA A 33 26.16 -30.09 34.49
CA ALA A 33 27.13 -31.18 34.55
C ALA A 33 28.42 -30.85 33.78
N PHE A 34 28.30 -30.24 32.59
CA PHE A 34 29.41 -29.71 31.83
C PHE A 34 30.20 -28.66 32.61
N ALA A 35 29.53 -27.71 33.26
CA ALA A 35 30.23 -26.66 33.99
C ALA A 35 30.93 -27.19 35.25
N ARG A 36 30.33 -28.15 35.96
CA ARG A 36 30.96 -28.79 37.14
C ARG A 36 32.17 -29.64 36.78
N SER A 37 32.16 -30.33 35.64
CA SER A 37 33.31 -31.14 35.20
C SER A 37 34.52 -30.29 34.76
N ASN A 38 34.29 -29.03 34.36
CA ASN A 38 35.32 -28.13 33.83
C ASN A 38 35.81 -27.06 34.82
N THR A 39 35.26 -27.01 36.04
CA THR A 39 35.59 -25.98 37.03
C THR A 39 35.84 -26.56 38.42
N GLN A 40 36.63 -25.84 39.22
CA GLN A 40 36.81 -26.09 40.65
C GLN A 40 36.44 -24.82 41.41
N GLY A 41 35.58 -24.96 42.42
CA GLY A 41 35.05 -23.88 43.25
C GLY A 41 33.87 -23.13 42.63
N ASP A 42 32.98 -22.66 43.50
CA ASP A 42 31.69 -22.08 43.14
C ASP A 42 31.82 -20.80 42.28
N LYS A 43 32.87 -20.01 42.50
CA LYS A 43 33.14 -18.79 41.71
C LYS A 43 33.45 -19.12 40.25
N ASN A 44 34.27 -20.13 39.97
CA ASN A 44 34.61 -20.52 38.60
C ASN A 44 33.41 -21.19 37.91
N PHE A 45 32.66 -22.00 38.66
CA PHE A 45 31.41 -22.61 38.20
C PHE A 45 30.38 -21.57 37.76
N PHE A 46 30.10 -20.58 38.62
CA PHE A 46 29.20 -19.46 38.31
C PHE A 46 29.64 -18.68 37.08
N ASN A 47 30.93 -18.32 37.03
CA ASN A 47 31.49 -17.56 35.91
C ASN A 47 31.52 -18.35 34.60
N LEU A 48 31.62 -19.69 34.63
CA LEU A 48 31.51 -20.52 33.43
C LEU A 48 30.06 -20.59 32.94
N ILE A 49 29.09 -20.82 33.83
CA ILE A 49 27.67 -20.86 33.48
C ILE A 49 27.20 -19.53 32.89
N ILE A 50 27.52 -18.41 33.54
CA ILE A 50 27.07 -17.09 33.04
C ILE A 50 27.66 -16.78 31.67
N LEU A 51 28.92 -17.15 31.42
CA LEU A 51 29.54 -17.03 30.10
C LEU A 51 28.94 -18.00 29.08
N LEU A 52 28.62 -19.23 29.47
CA LEU A 52 27.98 -20.22 28.61
C LEU A 52 26.61 -19.74 28.16
N LYS A 53 25.74 -19.29 29.08
CA LYS A 53 24.41 -18.77 28.74
C LYS A 53 24.49 -17.46 27.97
N SER A 54 25.44 -16.59 28.30
CA SER A 54 25.69 -15.38 27.53
C SER A 54 26.12 -15.69 26.09
N PHE A 55 27.03 -16.66 25.90
CA PHE A 55 27.49 -17.09 24.58
C PHE A 55 26.37 -17.76 23.78
N GLN A 56 25.59 -18.64 24.41
CA GLN A 56 24.42 -19.28 23.79
C GLN A 56 23.41 -18.24 23.27
N ARG A 57 23.24 -17.14 23.99
CA ARG A 57 22.34 -16.05 23.59
C ARG A 57 22.95 -15.12 22.53
N LEU A 58 24.23 -14.82 22.61
CA LEU A 58 24.87 -13.77 21.82
C LEU A 58 25.67 -14.27 20.62
N GLY A 59 26.14 -15.51 20.61
CA GLY A 59 27.07 -16.05 19.60
C GLY A 59 28.49 -15.47 19.68
N TYR A 60 28.80 -14.69 20.72
CA TYR A 60 30.15 -14.17 21.02
C TYR A 60 30.35 -14.03 22.52
N PHE A 61 31.60 -13.89 22.97
CA PHE A 61 31.91 -13.64 24.38
C PHE A 61 31.81 -12.15 24.72
N PRO A 62 30.81 -11.68 25.50
CA PRO A 62 30.69 -10.27 25.86
C PRO A 62 31.76 -9.85 26.86
N ASN A 63 31.92 -8.55 27.03
CA ASN A 63 32.66 -8.04 28.19
C ASN A 63 31.85 -8.37 29.46
N LEU A 64 32.50 -8.93 30.48
CA LEU A 64 31.84 -9.33 31.72
C LEU A 64 31.12 -8.16 32.41
N LYS A 65 31.61 -6.92 32.24
CA LYS A 65 30.96 -5.70 32.76
C LYS A 65 29.64 -5.34 32.06
N GLN A 66 29.35 -5.93 30.90
CA GLN A 66 28.12 -5.68 30.14
C GLN A 66 26.98 -6.64 30.51
N ILE A 67 27.27 -7.68 31.30
CA ILE A 67 26.26 -8.64 31.74
C ILE A 67 25.41 -7.96 32.82
N SER A 68 24.08 -7.94 32.63
CA SER A 68 23.17 -7.33 33.61
C SER A 68 23.24 -8.07 34.95
N GLN A 69 23.13 -7.30 36.04
CA GLN A 69 23.01 -7.85 37.38
C GLN A 69 21.74 -8.73 37.53
N ASP A 70 20.68 -8.47 36.76
CA ASP A 70 19.47 -9.29 36.77
C ASP A 70 19.74 -10.73 36.33
N ILE A 71 20.55 -10.90 35.28
CA ILE A 71 20.97 -12.23 34.79
C ILE A 71 21.82 -12.92 35.86
N ALA A 72 22.73 -12.16 36.48
CA ALA A 72 23.62 -12.65 37.53
C ALA A 72 22.85 -13.14 38.76
N ASN A 73 21.90 -12.33 39.22
CA ASN A 73 21.06 -12.61 40.39
C ASN A 73 20.15 -13.81 40.10
N TYR A 74 19.47 -13.83 38.96
CA TYR A 74 18.62 -14.96 38.56
C TYR A 74 19.39 -16.29 38.54
N LEU A 75 20.58 -16.32 37.93
CA LEU A 75 21.41 -17.52 37.89
C LEU A 75 21.92 -17.92 39.28
N ARG A 76 22.23 -16.95 40.14
CA ARG A 76 22.67 -17.20 41.51
C ARG A 76 21.57 -17.86 42.35
N ASP A 77 20.36 -17.31 42.27
CA ASP A 77 19.19 -17.82 42.97
C ASP A 77 18.83 -19.23 42.47
N TYR A 78 18.81 -19.43 41.15
CA TYR A 78 18.51 -20.73 40.55
C TYR A 78 19.54 -21.81 40.92
N LEU A 79 20.83 -21.47 40.96
CA LEU A 79 21.92 -22.39 41.29
C LEU A 79 22.16 -22.52 42.81
N LYS A 80 21.42 -21.77 43.65
CA LYS A 80 21.58 -21.72 45.11
C LYS A 80 23.00 -21.35 45.57
N LEU A 81 23.58 -20.33 44.94
CA LEU A 81 24.94 -19.85 45.22
C LEU A 81 24.93 -18.63 46.16
N SER A 82 26.04 -18.39 46.88
CA SER A 82 26.17 -17.25 47.80
C SER A 82 26.21 -15.90 47.07
N GLU A 83 25.62 -14.87 47.67
CA GLU A 83 25.65 -13.47 47.19
C GLU A 83 27.07 -12.89 47.06
N ASN A 84 28.03 -13.41 47.81
CA ASN A 84 29.43 -12.95 47.76
C ASN A 84 30.15 -13.33 46.45
N ILE A 85 29.53 -14.18 45.60
CA ILE A 85 30.09 -14.60 44.33
C ILE A 85 29.75 -13.56 43.25
N ASN A 86 30.79 -12.84 42.83
CA ASN A 86 30.74 -11.79 41.80
C ASN A 86 31.22 -12.29 40.43
N ILE A 87 30.73 -11.63 39.38
CA ILE A 87 31.20 -11.85 38.01
C ILE A 87 32.64 -11.36 37.90
N GLY A 88 33.55 -12.24 37.49
CA GLY A 88 34.95 -11.89 37.30
C GLY A 88 35.90 -13.07 37.39
N TYR A 89 36.97 -13.02 36.59
CA TYR A 89 38.05 -14.00 36.61
C TYR A 89 39.29 -13.36 37.25
N ASP A 90 39.86 -14.06 38.24
CA ASP A 90 41.09 -13.59 38.91
C ASP A 90 42.33 -13.80 38.02
N GLN A 91 42.29 -14.79 37.12
CA GLN A 91 43.37 -15.11 36.18
C GLN A 91 42.87 -15.17 34.74
N SER A 92 43.57 -14.51 33.81
CA SER A 92 43.24 -14.49 32.38
C SER A 92 43.32 -15.86 31.71
N ARG A 93 44.19 -16.75 32.21
CA ARG A 93 44.34 -18.13 31.72
C ARG A 93 43.07 -18.95 31.91
N THR A 94 42.37 -18.77 33.03
CA THR A 94 41.12 -19.48 33.33
C THR A 94 39.99 -19.06 32.39
N LEU A 95 39.87 -17.76 32.11
CA LEU A 95 38.92 -17.23 31.13
C LEU A 95 39.19 -17.81 29.73
N TYR A 96 40.45 -17.89 29.30
CA TYR A 96 40.80 -18.46 28.00
C TYR A 96 40.43 -19.95 27.90
N ARG A 97 40.70 -20.73 28.96
CA ARG A 97 40.29 -22.14 29.04
C ARG A 97 38.77 -22.27 28.93
N HIS A 98 38.02 -21.49 29.70
CA HIS A 98 36.54 -21.54 29.68
C HIS A 98 35.97 -21.19 28.30
N LYS A 99 36.54 -20.20 27.61
CA LYS A 99 36.15 -19.89 26.22
C LYS A 99 36.41 -21.05 25.27
N LYS A 100 37.53 -21.76 25.43
CA LYS A 100 37.86 -22.95 24.62
C LYS A 100 36.85 -24.08 24.86
N GLU A 101 36.53 -24.38 26.12
CA GLU A 101 35.56 -25.42 26.47
C GLU A 101 34.14 -25.08 25.97
N ILE A 102 33.70 -23.82 26.10
CA ILE A 102 32.38 -23.39 25.60
C ILE A 102 32.30 -23.54 24.07
N ARG A 103 33.36 -23.17 23.34
CA ARG A 103 33.41 -23.36 21.88
C ARG A 103 33.31 -24.84 21.50
N ALA A 104 34.01 -25.72 22.20
CA ALA A 104 33.94 -27.16 21.98
C ALA A 104 32.53 -27.71 22.26
N TYR A 105 31.89 -27.25 23.34
CA TYR A 105 30.54 -27.65 23.72
C TYR A 105 29.49 -27.30 22.65
N PHE A 106 29.53 -26.08 22.10
CA PHE A 106 28.59 -25.65 21.04
C PHE A 106 29.03 -26.03 19.63
N GLN A 107 30.20 -26.68 19.47
CA GLN A 107 30.81 -26.97 18.16
C GLN A 107 30.97 -25.70 17.30
N VAL A 108 31.41 -24.61 17.94
CA VAL A 108 31.60 -23.30 17.30
C VAL A 108 33.09 -23.03 17.09
N THR A 109 33.46 -22.64 15.88
CA THR A 109 34.82 -22.25 15.51
C THR A 109 35.07 -20.78 15.83
N ALA A 110 36.29 -20.45 16.26
CA ALA A 110 36.67 -19.06 16.50
C ALA A 110 36.75 -18.28 15.17
N PHE A 111 36.44 -16.99 15.20
CA PHE A 111 36.54 -16.14 14.02
C PHE A 111 37.98 -16.04 13.49
N ASP A 112 38.24 -16.63 12.32
CA ASP A 112 39.57 -16.78 11.73
C ASP A 112 39.67 -16.22 10.30
N LYS A 113 40.71 -16.62 9.54
CA LYS A 113 40.91 -16.17 8.15
C LYS A 113 39.89 -16.78 7.19
N GLN A 114 39.44 -18.01 7.43
CA GLN A 114 38.46 -18.68 6.56
C GLN A 114 37.08 -18.05 6.72
N ALA A 115 36.67 -17.76 7.97
CA ALA A 115 35.46 -17.00 8.25
C ALA A 115 35.44 -15.63 7.52
N ARG A 116 36.58 -14.94 7.50
CA ARG A 116 36.72 -13.66 6.76
C ARG A 116 36.56 -13.84 5.26
N HIS A 117 37.05 -14.94 4.69
CA HIS A 117 36.90 -15.23 3.26
C HIS A 117 35.43 -15.46 2.90
N LEU A 118 34.74 -16.31 3.67
CA LEU A 118 33.31 -16.60 3.48
C LEU A 118 32.44 -15.33 3.55
N ILE A 119 32.66 -14.48 4.56
CA ILE A 119 32.00 -13.17 4.64
C ILE A 119 32.33 -12.32 3.42
N SER A 120 33.60 -12.29 3.01
CA SER A 120 34.02 -11.41 1.92
C SER A 120 33.35 -11.77 0.61
N GLU A 121 33.24 -13.06 0.29
CA GLU A 121 32.58 -13.57 -0.90
C GLU A 121 31.10 -13.21 -0.90
N ALA A 122 30.37 -13.62 0.14
CA ALA A 122 28.93 -13.43 0.17
C ALA A 122 28.49 -11.98 0.35
N VAL A 123 29.18 -11.19 1.19
CA VAL A 123 28.88 -9.76 1.33
C VAL A 123 29.21 -9.02 0.04
N SER A 124 30.26 -9.41 -0.69
CA SER A 124 30.53 -8.81 -2.01
C SER A 124 29.42 -9.11 -3.01
N SER A 125 28.96 -10.36 -3.11
CA SER A 125 27.83 -10.73 -3.98
C SER A 125 26.54 -10.01 -3.58
N SER A 126 26.21 -9.95 -2.29
CA SER A 126 25.04 -9.19 -1.82
C SER A 126 25.19 -7.69 -2.07
N ALA A 127 26.39 -7.14 -1.90
CA ALA A 127 26.65 -5.72 -2.13
C ALA A 127 26.48 -5.32 -3.60
N GLU A 128 26.51 -6.23 -4.57
CA GLU A 128 26.18 -5.92 -5.96
C GLU A 128 24.68 -5.64 -6.14
N ILE A 129 23.83 -6.23 -5.29
CA ILE A 129 22.37 -6.14 -5.36
C ILE A 129 21.84 -5.02 -4.43
N MET A 130 22.34 -4.94 -3.20
CA MET A 130 21.86 -4.03 -2.16
C MET A 130 22.98 -3.12 -1.62
N ASP A 131 22.61 -1.93 -1.13
CA ASP A 131 23.59 -0.92 -0.68
C ASP A 131 23.49 -0.54 0.81
N ASN A 132 22.48 -1.03 1.53
CA ASN A 132 22.30 -0.72 2.95
C ASN A 132 23.31 -1.49 3.82
N PRO A 133 24.20 -0.81 4.57
CA PRO A 133 25.17 -1.44 5.45
C PRO A 133 24.57 -2.37 6.51
N ALA A 134 23.37 -2.08 7.02
CA ALA A 134 22.75 -2.91 8.03
C ALA A 134 22.35 -4.28 7.45
N ASP A 135 21.79 -4.29 6.25
CA ASP A 135 21.38 -5.51 5.55
C ASP A 135 22.60 -6.37 5.20
N LEU A 136 23.69 -5.75 4.74
CA LEU A 136 24.95 -6.43 4.48
C LEU A 136 25.60 -7.01 5.76
N ILE A 137 25.45 -6.35 6.91
CA ILE A 137 25.88 -6.91 8.20
C ILE A 137 25.01 -8.12 8.58
N ASN A 138 23.71 -8.07 8.32
CA ASN A 138 22.79 -9.17 8.59
C ASN A 138 23.14 -10.41 7.75
N VAL A 139 23.46 -10.23 6.46
CA VAL A 139 23.99 -11.31 5.60
C VAL A 139 25.26 -11.91 6.20
N ALA A 140 26.19 -11.08 6.66
CA ALA A 140 27.43 -11.56 7.28
C ALA A 140 27.16 -12.36 8.57
N ILE A 141 26.18 -11.93 9.39
CA ILE A 141 25.76 -12.65 10.60
C ILE A 141 25.14 -13.99 10.24
N GLU A 142 24.22 -14.01 9.27
CA GLU A 142 23.52 -15.22 8.85
C GLU A 142 24.50 -16.32 8.41
N ILE A 143 25.52 -15.96 7.63
CA ILE A 143 26.54 -16.89 7.15
C ILE A 143 27.40 -17.41 8.29
N LEU A 144 27.84 -16.53 9.18
CA LEU A 144 28.63 -16.95 10.35
C LEU A 144 27.83 -17.90 11.25
N VAL A 145 26.53 -17.63 11.45
CA VAL A 145 25.67 -18.50 12.25
C VAL A 145 25.43 -19.83 11.56
N LYS A 146 25.16 -19.83 10.25
CA LYS A 146 24.95 -21.03 9.44
C LYS A 146 26.16 -21.97 9.47
N ASP A 147 27.37 -21.42 9.34
CA ASP A 147 28.63 -22.17 9.32
C ASP A 147 29.25 -22.34 10.73
N ARG A 148 28.50 -22.00 11.78
CA ARG A 148 28.87 -22.18 13.20
C ARG A 148 30.18 -21.49 13.60
N TYR A 149 30.38 -20.25 13.16
CA TYR A 149 31.46 -19.39 13.62
C TYR A 149 31.03 -18.46 14.77
N GLU A 150 31.98 -18.16 15.67
CA GLU A 150 31.83 -17.11 16.67
C GLU A 150 31.71 -15.74 15.98
N LEU A 151 30.75 -14.92 16.42
CA LEU A 151 30.60 -13.56 15.89
C LEU A 151 31.77 -12.67 16.34
N PRO A 152 32.47 -11.99 15.41
CA PRO A 152 33.47 -11.01 15.78
C PRO A 152 32.80 -9.77 16.38
N GLY A 153 33.51 -9.05 17.26
CA GLY A 153 32.99 -7.82 17.84
C GLY A 153 32.44 -6.86 16.77
N PHE A 154 31.26 -6.31 17.02
CA PHE A 154 30.47 -5.53 16.04
C PHE A 154 31.29 -4.50 15.26
N ASN A 155 32.15 -3.73 15.93
CA ASN A 155 32.97 -2.71 15.27
C ASN A 155 33.92 -3.30 14.22
N SER A 156 34.46 -4.50 14.46
CA SER A 156 35.31 -5.22 13.51
C SER A 156 34.49 -5.69 12.31
N LEU A 157 33.31 -6.26 12.55
CA LEU A 157 32.39 -6.71 11.50
C LEU A 157 31.92 -5.55 10.62
N ASN A 158 31.43 -4.47 11.25
CA ASN A 158 30.96 -3.26 10.58
C ASN A 158 32.07 -2.62 9.72
N ARG A 159 33.31 -2.56 10.23
CA ARG A 159 34.47 -2.08 9.46
C ARG A 159 34.75 -2.96 8.25
N LEU A 160 34.69 -4.28 8.39
CA LEU A 160 34.91 -5.23 7.29
C LEU A 160 33.84 -5.06 6.21
N VAL A 161 32.56 -5.12 6.59
CA VAL A 161 31.42 -4.97 5.68
C VAL A 161 31.44 -3.60 4.99
N CYS A 162 31.69 -2.50 5.72
CA CYS A 162 31.81 -1.17 5.11
C CYS A 162 32.96 -1.09 4.09
N ARG A 163 34.07 -1.80 4.34
CA ARG A 163 35.21 -1.84 3.42
C ARG A 163 34.87 -2.63 2.15
N LEU A 164 34.21 -3.77 2.29
CA LEU A 164 33.74 -4.60 1.16
C LEU A 164 32.71 -3.85 0.31
N ARG A 165 31.71 -3.24 0.95
CA ARG A 165 30.72 -2.38 0.27
C ARG A 165 31.39 -1.26 -0.50
N THR A 166 32.29 -0.51 0.14
CA THR A 166 33.02 0.60 -0.52
C THR A 166 33.80 0.09 -1.72
N ARG A 167 34.44 -1.09 -1.62
CA ARG A 167 35.16 -1.71 -2.73
C ARG A 167 34.23 -2.04 -3.91
N VAL A 168 33.13 -2.74 -3.66
CA VAL A 168 32.14 -3.11 -4.69
C VAL A 168 31.55 -1.85 -5.35
N ASN A 169 31.15 -0.87 -4.55
CA ASN A 169 30.61 0.39 -5.08
C ASN A 169 31.63 1.15 -5.92
N ASN A 170 32.87 1.27 -5.46
CA ASN A 170 33.91 1.94 -6.24
C ASN A 170 34.21 1.20 -7.55
N GLN A 171 34.15 -0.14 -7.56
CA GLN A 171 34.28 -0.92 -8.78
C GLN A 171 33.14 -0.62 -9.76
N LEU A 172 31.89 -0.64 -9.30
CA LEU A 172 30.72 -0.28 -10.13
C LEU A 172 30.81 1.15 -10.65
N PHE A 173 31.15 2.12 -9.78
CA PHE A 173 31.32 3.52 -10.20
C PHE A 173 32.41 3.67 -11.26
N SER A 174 33.53 2.97 -11.08
CA SER A 174 34.63 3.01 -12.04
C SER A 174 34.23 2.38 -13.38
N GLN A 175 33.53 1.24 -13.37
CA GLN A 175 33.04 0.55 -14.56
C GLN A 175 32.07 1.40 -15.38
N VAL A 176 31.20 2.18 -14.71
CA VAL A 176 30.31 3.13 -15.38
C VAL A 176 31.12 4.25 -16.00
N THR A 177 32.01 4.90 -15.22
CA THR A 177 32.77 6.05 -15.74
C THR A 177 33.78 5.70 -16.82
N GLN A 178 34.30 4.47 -16.87
CA GLN A 178 35.19 4.02 -17.95
C GLN A 178 34.50 3.94 -19.32
N GLN A 179 33.17 3.90 -19.35
CA GLN A 179 32.38 3.89 -20.58
C GLN A 179 32.02 5.32 -21.05
N LEU A 180 32.30 6.34 -20.25
CA LEU A 180 31.95 7.74 -20.54
C LEU A 180 33.17 8.49 -21.05
N ASP A 181 32.99 9.33 -22.06
CA ASP A 181 34.02 10.27 -22.49
C ASP A 181 34.05 11.54 -21.61
N ASP A 182 35.16 12.28 -21.70
CA ASP A 182 35.36 13.49 -20.90
C ASP A 182 34.34 14.60 -21.25
N GLN A 183 33.86 14.64 -22.50
CA GLN A 183 32.87 15.62 -22.94
C GLN A 183 31.52 15.38 -22.25
N TYR A 184 31.09 14.13 -22.17
CA TYR A 184 29.87 13.71 -21.54
C TYR A 184 29.93 13.90 -20.02
N LEU A 185 31.07 13.61 -19.39
CA LEU A 185 31.32 13.90 -17.98
C LEU A 185 31.20 15.41 -17.69
N SER A 186 31.79 16.26 -18.52
CA SER A 186 31.65 17.73 -18.39
C SER A 186 30.20 18.17 -18.56
N ARG A 187 29.43 17.52 -19.44
CA ARG A 187 28.01 17.79 -19.63
C ARG A 187 27.19 17.43 -18.39
N LEU A 188 27.46 16.28 -17.76
CA LEU A 188 26.81 15.90 -16.49
C LEU A 188 27.13 16.90 -15.38
N ASP A 189 28.39 17.34 -15.27
CA ASP A 189 28.81 18.30 -14.25
C ASP A 189 28.18 19.69 -14.46
N SER A 190 27.94 20.10 -15.71
CA SER A 190 27.24 21.36 -16.02
C SER A 190 25.80 21.40 -15.49
N LEU A 191 25.16 20.25 -15.25
CA LEU A 191 23.84 20.19 -14.62
C LEU A 191 23.85 20.71 -13.19
N LEU A 192 25.01 20.71 -12.52
CA LEU A 192 25.18 21.17 -11.15
C LEU A 192 25.49 22.67 -11.07
N GLU A 193 25.81 23.31 -12.20
CA GLU A 193 26.10 24.74 -12.27
C GLU A 193 24.82 25.56 -12.31
N ASN A 194 24.82 26.70 -11.62
CA ASN A 194 23.67 27.59 -11.59
C ASN A 194 23.56 28.33 -12.92
N HIS A 195 22.34 28.41 -13.45
CA HIS A 195 22.07 29.26 -14.61
C HIS A 195 22.27 30.74 -14.23
N PRO A 196 22.97 31.56 -15.04
CA PRO A 196 23.29 32.95 -14.70
C PRO A 196 22.06 33.81 -14.38
N VAL A 197 20.96 33.57 -15.09
CA VAL A 197 19.71 34.36 -14.98
C VAL A 197 18.79 33.87 -13.86
N HIS A 198 18.71 32.56 -13.63
CA HIS A 198 17.71 31.97 -12.72
C HIS A 198 18.28 31.58 -11.36
N GLN A 199 19.61 31.68 -11.17
CA GLN A 199 20.34 31.28 -9.97
C GLN A 199 19.98 29.86 -9.47
N ARG A 200 19.60 28.99 -10.40
CA ARG A 200 19.19 27.60 -10.16
C ARG A 200 19.89 26.70 -11.15
N SER A 201 20.36 25.54 -10.68
CA SER A 201 20.97 24.54 -11.53
C SER A 201 19.94 23.66 -12.24
N PRO A 202 20.22 23.17 -13.47
CA PRO A 202 19.38 22.18 -14.17
C PRO A 202 19.11 20.92 -13.35
N TYR A 203 20.01 20.58 -12.42
CA TYR A 203 19.80 19.52 -11.44
C TYR A 203 18.53 19.69 -10.60
N ASN A 204 18.12 20.92 -10.29
CA ASN A 204 16.85 21.15 -9.59
C ASN A 204 15.64 20.83 -10.49
N ASP A 205 15.77 20.97 -11.80
CA ASP A 205 14.71 20.64 -12.75
C ASP A 205 14.51 19.13 -12.87
N LEU A 206 15.57 18.32 -12.72
CA LEU A 206 15.47 16.86 -12.59
C LEU A 206 14.62 16.44 -11.38
N LYS A 207 14.59 17.25 -10.32
CA LYS A 207 13.91 16.89 -9.07
C LYS A 207 12.45 17.34 -9.02
N LYS A 208 11.97 18.07 -10.03
CA LYS A 208 10.63 18.67 -10.00
C LYS A 208 9.54 17.62 -10.20
N PRO A 209 8.56 17.51 -9.30
CA PRO A 209 7.41 16.65 -9.52
C PRO A 209 6.51 17.19 -10.63
N PRO A 210 5.70 16.33 -11.27
CA PRO A 210 4.72 16.75 -12.28
C PRO A 210 3.63 17.63 -11.66
N LYS A 211 3.21 18.66 -12.42
CA LYS A 211 2.12 19.57 -12.03
C LYS A 211 0.74 18.96 -12.32
N LYS A 212 -0.32 19.69 -11.96
CA LYS A 212 -1.71 19.28 -12.22
C LYS A 212 -1.99 18.96 -13.68
N SER A 213 -2.89 18.01 -13.92
CA SER A 213 -3.26 17.57 -15.26
C SER A 213 -3.98 18.69 -16.05
N THR A 214 -3.23 19.37 -16.91
CA THR A 214 -3.69 20.37 -17.91
C THR A 214 -2.96 20.16 -19.23
N ARG A 215 -3.52 20.70 -20.32
CA ARG A 215 -2.87 20.68 -21.64
C ARG A 215 -1.49 21.33 -21.63
N ASN A 216 -1.33 22.47 -20.95
CA ASN A 216 -0.05 23.19 -20.95
C ASN A 216 1.02 22.38 -20.19
N HIS A 217 0.67 21.85 -19.02
CA HIS A 217 1.60 21.01 -18.27
C HIS A 217 1.95 19.69 -18.99
N LEU A 218 1.04 19.15 -19.81
CA LEU A 218 1.34 17.98 -20.65
C LEU A 218 2.42 18.34 -21.68
N ASN A 219 2.32 19.52 -22.29
CA ASN A 219 3.37 20.03 -23.17
C ASN A 219 4.68 20.31 -22.42
N ASP A 220 4.62 20.84 -21.19
CA ASP A 220 5.82 21.06 -20.37
C ASP A 220 6.53 19.74 -20.06
N LEU A 221 5.79 18.67 -19.73
CA LEU A 221 6.37 17.34 -19.53
C LEU A 221 6.94 16.74 -20.81
N LEU A 222 6.30 16.97 -21.96
CA LEU A 222 6.87 16.52 -23.25
C LEU A 222 8.19 17.24 -23.54
N VAL A 223 8.27 18.56 -23.27
CA VAL A 223 9.53 19.32 -23.38
C VAL A 223 10.57 18.80 -22.41
N HIS A 224 10.17 18.44 -21.18
CA HIS A 224 11.06 17.84 -20.20
C HIS A 224 11.60 16.48 -20.66
N LEU A 225 10.74 15.60 -21.20
CA LEU A 225 11.17 14.31 -21.75
C LEU A 225 12.18 14.50 -22.90
N THR A 226 11.88 15.40 -23.84
CA THR A 226 12.82 15.72 -24.93
C THR A 226 14.14 16.26 -24.40
N TRP A 227 14.12 17.10 -23.35
CA TRP A 227 15.35 17.56 -22.70
C TRP A 227 16.14 16.41 -22.07
N LEU A 228 15.48 15.48 -21.38
CA LEU A 228 16.12 14.27 -20.84
C LEU A 228 16.74 13.41 -21.95
N GLU A 229 16.05 13.23 -23.07
CA GLU A 229 16.56 12.51 -24.24
C GLU A 229 17.78 13.19 -24.85
N THR A 230 17.86 14.53 -24.81
CA THR A 230 19.07 15.22 -25.26
C THR A 230 20.29 14.82 -24.44
N LEU A 231 20.13 14.44 -23.17
CA LEU A 231 21.23 14.00 -22.30
C LEU A 231 21.82 12.65 -22.73
N GLY A 232 21.23 11.97 -23.72
CA GLY A 232 21.73 10.72 -24.28
C GLY A 232 21.05 9.48 -23.71
N GLU A 233 21.33 8.33 -24.34
CA GLU A 233 20.79 7.04 -23.91
C GLU A 233 21.57 6.50 -22.71
N ILE A 234 20.91 6.41 -21.55
CA ILE A 234 21.57 6.05 -20.29
C ILE A 234 21.60 4.54 -20.04
N SER A 235 20.63 3.80 -20.59
CA SER A 235 20.44 2.37 -20.36
C SER A 235 21.73 1.53 -20.55
N PRO A 236 22.55 1.74 -21.60
CA PRO A 236 23.77 0.96 -21.81
C PRO A 236 24.78 1.06 -20.67
N TYR A 237 24.90 2.24 -20.04
CA TYR A 237 25.85 2.48 -18.95
C TYR A 237 25.43 1.81 -17.63
N LEU A 238 24.14 1.51 -17.48
CA LEU A 238 23.58 0.96 -16.23
C LEU A 238 23.20 -0.52 -16.33
N GLU A 239 23.34 -1.17 -17.49
CA GLU A 239 22.88 -2.54 -17.75
C GLU A 239 23.45 -3.57 -16.75
N LYS A 240 24.70 -3.37 -16.30
CA LYS A 240 25.37 -4.26 -15.32
C LYS A 240 25.01 -3.97 -13.87
N ILE A 241 24.27 -2.89 -13.59
CA ILE A 241 23.89 -2.51 -12.23
C ILE A 241 22.50 -3.07 -11.96
N ASN A 242 22.34 -3.72 -10.80
CA ASN A 242 21.03 -4.22 -10.39
C ASN A 242 19.99 -3.07 -10.29
N PRO A 243 18.76 -3.24 -10.81
CA PRO A 243 17.72 -2.21 -10.78
C PRO A 243 17.43 -1.63 -9.39
N SER A 244 17.46 -2.44 -8.33
CA SER A 244 17.25 -1.98 -6.94
C SER A 244 18.31 -0.98 -6.51
N LYS A 245 19.55 -1.15 -7.00
CA LYS A 245 20.68 -0.27 -6.69
C LYS A 245 20.60 1.05 -7.46
N ILE A 246 20.14 1.01 -8.72
CA ILE A 246 19.83 2.21 -9.51
C ILE A 246 18.78 3.06 -8.78
N GLN A 247 17.69 2.45 -8.34
CA GLN A 247 16.64 3.15 -7.59
C GLN A 247 17.17 3.72 -6.26
N HIS A 248 17.98 2.96 -5.52
CA HIS A 248 18.59 3.43 -4.28
C HIS A 248 19.46 4.68 -4.48
N TRP A 249 20.35 4.64 -5.48
CA TRP A 249 21.24 5.75 -5.80
C TRP A 249 20.52 6.95 -6.39
N ALA A 250 19.48 6.74 -7.21
CA ALA A 250 18.61 7.81 -7.68
C ALA A 250 17.92 8.51 -6.49
N ALA A 251 17.42 7.75 -5.50
CA ALA A 251 16.81 8.31 -4.29
C ALA A 251 17.82 9.05 -3.39
N GLU A 252 19.03 8.50 -3.19
CA GLU A 252 20.13 9.19 -2.48
C GLU A 252 20.41 10.54 -3.16
N THR A 253 20.54 10.53 -4.49
CA THR A 253 20.80 11.72 -5.29
C THR A 253 19.66 12.72 -5.16
N LYS A 254 18.40 12.34 -5.39
CA LYS A 254 17.23 13.22 -5.25
C LYS A 254 17.18 13.90 -3.87
N SER A 255 17.60 13.22 -2.80
CA SER A 255 17.64 13.83 -1.46
C SER A 255 18.66 14.96 -1.32
N LEU A 256 19.75 14.94 -2.08
CA LEU A 256 20.90 15.86 -2.02
C LEU A 256 20.69 17.15 -2.83
N ASP A 257 21.38 18.23 -2.43
CA ASP A 257 21.43 19.50 -3.17
C ASP A 257 22.66 19.55 -4.09
N ALA A 258 22.62 20.40 -5.11
CA ALA A 258 23.66 20.48 -6.13
C ALA A 258 25.06 20.75 -5.52
N SER A 259 25.13 21.60 -4.50
CA SER A 259 26.39 21.94 -3.81
C SER A 259 27.01 20.75 -3.05
N GLU A 260 26.21 19.78 -2.62
CA GLU A 260 26.70 18.58 -1.95
C GLU A 260 27.11 17.52 -2.96
N ILE A 261 26.35 17.36 -4.05
CA ILE A 261 26.73 16.47 -5.16
C ILE A 261 28.09 16.89 -5.72
N LYS A 262 28.38 18.19 -5.82
CA LYS A 262 29.71 18.70 -6.23
C LYS A 262 30.86 18.23 -5.33
N LYS A 263 30.60 17.97 -4.03
CA LYS A 263 31.62 17.50 -3.08
C LYS A 263 31.92 15.99 -3.20
N ILE A 264 31.12 15.26 -3.98
CA ILE A 264 31.30 13.82 -4.21
C ILE A 264 32.38 13.61 -5.27
N THR A 265 33.15 12.53 -5.13
CA THR A 265 34.17 12.12 -6.11
C THR A 265 33.55 11.89 -7.49
N GLN A 266 34.25 12.28 -8.55
CA GLN A 266 33.73 12.25 -9.92
C GLN A 266 33.12 10.89 -10.34
N PRO A 267 33.74 9.71 -10.06
CA PRO A 267 33.15 8.43 -10.44
C PRO A 267 31.78 8.16 -9.79
N LYS A 268 31.68 8.43 -8.49
CA LYS A 268 30.42 8.30 -7.76
C LYS A 268 29.41 9.34 -8.24
N ARG A 269 29.84 10.59 -8.42
CA ARG A 269 29.00 11.71 -8.86
C ARG A 269 28.35 11.44 -10.21
N ALA A 270 29.12 11.02 -11.20
CA ALA A 270 28.62 10.69 -12.54
C ALA A 270 27.58 9.56 -12.48
N THR A 271 27.89 8.46 -11.77
CA THR A 271 26.97 7.31 -11.65
C THR A 271 25.66 7.70 -10.95
N LEU A 272 25.75 8.51 -9.88
CA LEU A 272 24.57 9.02 -9.16
C LEU A 272 23.67 9.88 -10.06
N LEU A 273 24.27 10.78 -10.86
CA LEU A 273 23.52 11.61 -11.81
C LEU A 273 22.87 10.76 -12.90
N LEU A 274 23.58 9.77 -13.44
CA LEU A 274 23.04 8.83 -14.43
C LEU A 274 21.83 8.06 -13.88
N CYS A 275 21.93 7.53 -12.66
CA CYS A 275 20.82 6.83 -12.01
C CYS A 275 19.60 7.76 -11.86
N LEU A 276 19.81 9.02 -11.45
CA LEU A 276 18.72 10.00 -11.32
C LEU A 276 18.09 10.33 -12.68
N ILE A 277 18.89 10.56 -13.73
CA ILE A 277 18.40 10.85 -15.09
C ILE A 277 17.60 9.66 -15.63
N TYR A 278 18.12 8.45 -15.49
CA TYR A 278 17.45 7.22 -15.90
C TYR A 278 16.08 7.07 -15.21
N THR A 279 16.04 7.12 -13.88
CA THR A 279 14.80 7.00 -13.11
C THR A 279 13.81 8.12 -13.45
N ASN A 280 14.28 9.36 -13.69
CA ASN A 280 13.40 10.44 -14.11
C ASN A 280 12.86 10.26 -15.53
N GLY A 281 13.62 9.68 -16.45
CA GLY A 281 13.14 9.33 -17.79
C GLY A 281 11.99 8.32 -17.72
N VAL A 282 12.17 7.27 -16.92
CA VAL A 282 11.14 6.25 -16.65
C VAL A 282 9.88 6.89 -16.04
N ASN A 283 10.04 7.65 -14.95
CA ASN A 283 8.93 8.31 -14.27
C ASN A 283 8.20 9.34 -15.16
N THR A 284 8.93 10.07 -16.01
CA THR A 284 8.34 11.08 -16.91
C THR A 284 7.43 10.42 -17.94
N ARG A 285 7.80 9.25 -18.48
CA ARG A 285 6.93 8.47 -19.37
C ARG A 285 5.64 8.04 -18.66
N ASP A 286 5.73 7.54 -17.43
CA ASP A 286 4.55 7.17 -16.63
C ASP A 286 3.66 8.38 -16.30
N TYR A 287 4.26 9.54 -16.00
CA TYR A 287 3.52 10.78 -15.78
C TYR A 287 2.81 11.29 -17.04
N LEU A 288 3.44 11.17 -18.22
CA LEU A 288 2.82 11.53 -19.50
C LEU A 288 1.58 10.67 -19.78
N VAL A 289 1.69 9.36 -19.61
CA VAL A 289 0.55 8.44 -19.75
C VAL A 289 -0.54 8.79 -18.74
N THR A 290 -0.19 8.96 -17.47
CA THR A 290 -1.15 9.34 -16.42
C THR A 290 -1.89 10.64 -16.76
N MET A 291 -1.17 11.67 -17.20
CA MET A 291 -1.78 12.94 -17.62
C MET A 291 -2.70 12.77 -18.82
N PHE A 292 -2.29 12.00 -19.83
CA PHE A 292 -3.11 11.67 -21.00
C PHE A 292 -4.42 10.98 -20.59
N LEU A 293 -4.35 9.95 -19.75
CA LEU A 293 -5.53 9.23 -19.26
C LEU A 293 -6.49 10.15 -18.49
N LYS A 294 -5.96 11.06 -17.68
CA LYS A 294 -6.77 12.08 -16.96
C LYS A 294 -7.43 13.07 -17.92
N GLN A 295 -6.72 13.54 -18.96
CA GLN A 295 -7.31 14.43 -19.97
C GLN A 295 -8.40 13.73 -20.78
N MET A 296 -8.16 12.49 -21.21
CA MET A 296 -9.18 11.70 -21.92
C MET A 296 -10.42 11.45 -21.06
N LYS A 297 -10.26 11.13 -19.78
CA LYS A 297 -11.38 11.02 -18.82
C LYS A 297 -12.17 12.33 -18.74
N LYS A 298 -11.51 13.48 -18.63
CA LYS A 298 -12.15 14.80 -18.61
C LYS A 298 -12.93 15.09 -19.90
N ILE A 299 -12.38 14.74 -21.07
CA ILE A 299 -13.05 14.90 -22.37
C ILE A 299 -14.34 14.07 -22.42
N HIS A 300 -14.29 12.80 -22.01
CA HIS A 300 -15.50 11.96 -21.96
C HIS A 300 -16.52 12.44 -20.94
N ASN A 301 -16.10 12.88 -19.75
CA ASN A 301 -17.02 13.38 -18.73
C ASN A 301 -17.76 14.64 -19.21
N LYS A 302 -17.06 15.62 -19.80
CA LYS A 302 -17.69 16.81 -20.40
C LYS A 302 -18.69 16.47 -21.50
N ALA A 303 -18.38 15.47 -22.32
CA ALA A 303 -19.30 14.99 -23.35
C ALA A 303 -20.54 14.31 -22.75
N LYS A 304 -20.41 13.57 -21.65
CA LYS A 304 -21.54 12.98 -20.91
C LYS A 304 -22.40 14.05 -20.23
N GLU A 305 -21.79 15.00 -19.52
CA GLU A 305 -22.48 16.14 -18.93
C GLU A 305 -23.25 16.94 -19.99
N LYS A 306 -22.64 17.15 -21.16
CA LYS A 306 -23.33 17.81 -22.29
C LYS A 306 -24.47 16.97 -22.84
N LEU A 307 -24.33 15.64 -22.91
CA LEU A 307 -25.40 14.73 -23.32
C LEU A 307 -26.57 14.78 -22.32
N GLU A 308 -26.28 14.79 -21.02
CA GLU A 308 -27.28 14.94 -19.96
C GLU A 308 -28.00 16.27 -20.07
N LEU A 309 -27.28 17.37 -20.30
CA LEU A 309 -27.88 18.68 -20.54
C LEU A 309 -28.78 18.69 -21.79
N ILE A 310 -28.32 18.09 -22.89
CA ILE A 310 -29.13 17.97 -24.12
C ILE A 310 -30.39 17.15 -23.84
N ARG A 311 -30.29 16.06 -23.07
CA ARG A 311 -31.46 15.23 -22.69
C ARG A 311 -32.44 15.99 -21.83
N GLN A 312 -31.96 16.74 -20.83
CA GLN A 312 -32.82 17.61 -20.01
C GLN A 312 -33.55 18.64 -20.88
N GLN A 313 -32.85 19.25 -21.85
CA GLN A 313 -33.45 20.19 -22.80
C GLN A 313 -34.45 19.52 -23.77
N LEU A 314 -34.23 18.25 -24.13
CA LEU A 314 -35.13 17.47 -24.96
C LEU A 314 -36.31 16.89 -24.18
N GLN A 315 -36.29 16.85 -22.85
CA GLN A 315 -37.35 16.24 -22.03
C GLN A 315 -38.69 16.96 -22.23
N GLU A 316 -38.70 18.30 -22.23
CA GLU A 316 -39.90 19.10 -22.51
C GLU A 316 -40.48 18.79 -23.92
N ARG A 317 -39.58 18.57 -24.90
CA ARG A 317 -39.97 18.22 -26.28
C ARG A 317 -40.52 16.80 -26.36
N VAL A 318 -39.93 15.85 -25.62
CA VAL A 318 -40.42 14.47 -25.52
C VAL A 318 -41.81 14.45 -24.90
N GLU A 319 -42.05 15.17 -23.80
CA GLU A 319 -43.38 15.26 -23.17
C GLU A 319 -44.42 15.86 -24.13
N THR A 320 -44.03 16.85 -24.92
CA THR A 320 -44.89 17.46 -25.96
C THR A 320 -45.22 16.45 -27.05
N VAL A 321 -44.22 15.77 -27.62
CA VAL A 321 -44.40 14.78 -28.70
C VAL A 321 -45.20 13.58 -28.20
N VAL A 322 -44.90 13.05 -27.01
CA VAL A 322 -45.63 11.94 -26.37
C VAL A 322 -47.06 12.36 -26.07
N GLY A 323 -47.31 13.59 -25.61
CA GLY A 323 -48.65 14.13 -25.40
C GLY A 323 -49.46 14.19 -26.70
N VAL A 324 -48.86 14.64 -27.81
CA VAL A 324 -49.50 14.63 -29.13
C VAL A 324 -49.85 13.20 -29.55
N PHE A 325 -48.94 12.24 -29.41
CA PHE A 325 -49.22 10.83 -29.74
C PHE A 325 -50.23 10.17 -28.79
N ALA A 326 -50.19 10.48 -27.49
CA ALA A 326 -51.16 9.98 -26.51
C ALA A 326 -52.58 10.46 -26.81
N ASN A 327 -52.73 11.67 -27.35
CA ASN A 327 -54.02 12.18 -27.83
C ASN A 327 -54.47 11.50 -29.13
N VAL A 328 -53.56 10.94 -29.93
CA VAL A 328 -53.87 10.22 -31.17
C VAL A 328 -54.31 8.77 -30.89
N LEU A 329 -53.73 8.11 -29.87
CA LEU A 329 -53.96 6.68 -29.57
C LEU A 329 -55.44 6.29 -29.31
N PRO A 330 -56.27 7.06 -28.58
CA PRO A 330 -57.68 6.74 -28.36
C PRO A 330 -58.50 6.60 -29.65
N PHE A 331 -58.14 7.36 -30.69
CA PHE A 331 -58.83 7.32 -31.97
C PHE A 331 -58.55 6.03 -32.77
N PHE A 332 -57.55 5.24 -32.38
CA PHE A 332 -57.27 3.93 -32.96
C PHE A 332 -57.80 2.76 -32.12
N ALA A 333 -58.38 3.05 -30.95
CA ALA A 333 -58.99 2.04 -30.07
C ALA A 333 -60.47 1.77 -30.40
N ASP A 334 -61.17 2.71 -31.06
CA ASP A 334 -62.56 2.54 -31.50
C ASP A 334 -62.64 2.18 -33.00
N GLU A 335 -63.47 1.20 -33.36
CA GLU A 335 -63.58 0.60 -34.70
C GLU A 335 -64.42 1.44 -35.71
N SER A 336 -64.03 2.67 -36.07
CA SER A 336 -64.71 3.43 -37.15
C SER A 336 -63.76 4.23 -38.08
N PRO A 337 -63.36 3.68 -39.24
CA PRO A 337 -62.16 4.13 -39.99
C PRO A 337 -62.21 5.51 -40.67
N GLU A 338 -63.38 6.03 -41.04
CA GLU A 338 -63.47 7.16 -41.99
C GLU A 338 -63.63 8.55 -41.35
N ALA A 339 -64.19 8.63 -40.14
CA ALA A 339 -64.30 9.91 -39.39
C ALA A 339 -63.03 10.23 -38.57
N GLN A 340 -62.16 9.25 -38.34
CA GLN A 340 -60.99 9.33 -37.46
C GLN A 340 -59.78 10.02 -38.13
N TRP A 341 -59.61 9.89 -39.45
CA TRP A 341 -58.40 10.39 -40.13
C TRP A 341 -58.30 11.92 -40.20
N SER A 342 -59.44 12.62 -40.28
CA SER A 342 -59.49 14.09 -40.26
C SER A 342 -59.12 14.64 -38.88
N GLN A 343 -59.56 13.97 -37.82
CA GLN A 343 -59.27 14.32 -36.42
C GLN A 343 -57.80 14.05 -36.08
N VAL A 344 -57.24 12.92 -36.51
CA VAL A 344 -55.79 12.62 -36.39
C VAL A 344 -54.96 13.67 -37.12
N LYS A 345 -55.34 14.08 -38.34
CA LYS A 345 -54.65 15.17 -39.05
C LYS A 345 -54.73 16.51 -38.32
N GLN A 346 -55.87 16.84 -37.69
CA GLN A 346 -55.99 18.06 -36.89
C GLN A 346 -55.09 18.04 -35.65
N ILE A 347 -55.02 16.91 -34.94
CA ILE A 347 -54.15 16.77 -33.75
C ILE A 347 -52.66 16.88 -34.15
N LEU A 348 -52.26 16.23 -35.25
CA LEU A 348 -50.90 16.33 -35.77
C LEU A 348 -50.56 17.74 -36.29
N GLN A 349 -51.50 18.46 -36.89
CA GLN A 349 -51.31 19.86 -37.30
C GLN A 349 -51.23 20.81 -36.08
N ALA A 350 -52.08 20.62 -35.07
CA ALA A 350 -52.01 21.37 -33.82
C ALA A 350 -50.68 21.15 -33.08
N GLY A 351 -50.08 19.97 -33.23
CA GLY A 351 -48.72 19.64 -32.76
C GLY A 351 -47.57 20.17 -33.63
N GLY A 352 -47.84 21.03 -34.63
CA GLY A 352 -46.82 21.64 -35.49
C GLY A 352 -46.64 20.98 -36.87
N GLY A 353 -47.39 19.92 -37.19
CA GLY A 353 -47.36 19.22 -38.47
C GLY A 353 -46.42 18.01 -38.51
N VAL A 354 -46.64 17.13 -39.49
CA VAL A 354 -45.94 15.84 -39.62
C VAL A 354 -44.43 16.01 -39.80
N ASP A 355 -43.99 16.95 -40.65
CA ASP A 355 -42.56 17.19 -40.90
C ASP A 355 -41.83 17.73 -39.66
N HIS A 356 -42.50 18.58 -38.87
CA HIS A 356 -41.98 19.10 -37.60
C HIS A 356 -41.89 17.99 -36.55
N LEU A 357 -42.94 17.17 -36.39
CA LEU A 357 -42.95 16.05 -35.46
C LEU A 357 -41.92 14.97 -35.85
N LEU A 358 -41.72 14.71 -37.15
CA LEU A 358 -40.66 13.83 -37.63
C LEU A 358 -39.27 14.41 -37.34
N SER A 359 -39.06 15.70 -37.55
CA SER A 359 -37.80 16.37 -37.21
C SER A 359 -37.52 16.35 -35.70
N GLU A 360 -38.52 16.53 -34.86
CA GLU A 360 -38.38 16.43 -33.40
C GLU A 360 -38.14 14.96 -32.98
N CYS A 361 -38.83 13.99 -33.58
CA CYS A 361 -38.55 12.56 -33.39
C CYS A 361 -37.14 12.18 -33.81
N ASP A 362 -36.63 12.70 -34.93
CA ASP A 362 -35.26 12.48 -35.40
C ASP A 362 -34.23 13.14 -34.48
N ALA A 363 -34.52 14.34 -33.99
CA ALA A 363 -33.67 15.03 -33.00
C ALA A 363 -33.63 14.26 -31.66
N ILE A 364 -34.75 13.70 -31.22
CA ILE A 364 -34.85 12.83 -30.03
C ILE A 364 -34.07 11.53 -30.29
N ASN A 365 -34.28 10.89 -31.44
CA ASN A 365 -33.64 9.63 -31.83
C ASN A 365 -32.13 9.77 -32.02
N ALA A 366 -31.63 10.92 -32.48
CA ALA A 366 -30.19 11.19 -32.63
C ALA A 366 -29.42 11.10 -31.30
N TYR A 367 -30.11 11.26 -30.16
CA TYR A 367 -29.55 11.15 -28.81
C TYR A 367 -30.22 10.05 -27.96
N GLN A 368 -31.06 9.20 -28.57
CA GLN A 368 -31.56 7.99 -27.94
C GLN A 368 -30.41 6.98 -27.79
N GLY A 369 -30.13 6.60 -26.55
CA GLY A 369 -28.98 5.77 -26.17
C GLY A 369 -27.90 6.55 -25.45
N ASN A 370 -27.16 5.91 -24.54
CA ASN A 370 -26.13 6.52 -23.69
C ASN A 370 -24.83 6.87 -24.45
N ASN A 371 -24.95 7.32 -25.69
CA ASN A 371 -23.84 7.47 -26.64
C ASN A 371 -23.37 8.94 -26.73
N HIS A 372 -22.44 9.32 -25.86
CA HIS A 372 -21.79 10.64 -25.84
C HIS A 372 -20.71 10.81 -26.92
N SER A 373 -20.40 9.77 -27.70
CA SER A 373 -19.29 9.76 -28.67
C SER A 373 -19.33 10.92 -29.70
N PRO A 374 -20.49 11.34 -30.23
CA PRO A 374 -20.56 12.46 -31.16
C PRO A 374 -20.12 13.81 -30.60
N LEU A 375 -20.23 13.98 -29.28
CA LEU A 375 -19.95 15.24 -28.59
C LEU A 375 -18.47 15.38 -28.20
N LEU A 376 -17.63 14.37 -28.45
CA LEU A 376 -16.24 14.35 -27.98
C LEU A 376 -15.33 15.32 -28.76
N TRP A 377 -15.55 15.51 -30.06
CA TRP A 377 -14.66 16.30 -30.93
C TRP A 377 -14.46 17.75 -30.42
N GLN A 378 -15.53 18.40 -29.96
CA GLN A 378 -15.48 19.79 -29.49
C GLN A 378 -14.53 19.97 -28.30
N PHE A 379 -14.44 18.97 -27.42
CA PHE A 379 -13.56 18.98 -26.23
C PHE A 379 -12.16 18.44 -26.55
N TYR A 380 -12.04 17.58 -27.55
CA TYR A 380 -10.78 17.02 -28.02
C TYR A 380 -9.95 17.99 -28.85
N LYS A 381 -10.57 18.83 -29.71
CA LYS A 381 -9.88 19.69 -30.70
C LYS A 381 -8.71 20.49 -30.12
N SER A 382 -8.85 21.01 -28.90
CA SER A 382 -7.82 21.80 -28.22
C SER A 382 -6.61 21.00 -27.75
N HIS A 383 -6.73 19.67 -27.63
CA HIS A 383 -5.71 18.73 -27.15
C HIS A 383 -4.96 18.03 -28.29
N ARG A 384 -5.50 18.05 -29.51
CA ARG A 384 -4.98 17.34 -30.69
C ARG A 384 -3.45 17.45 -30.81
N SER A 385 -2.89 18.66 -30.85
CA SER A 385 -1.44 18.85 -31.00
C SER A 385 -0.61 18.13 -29.92
N ALA A 386 -1.04 18.24 -28.65
CA ALA A 386 -0.33 17.62 -27.53
C ALA A 386 -0.40 16.08 -27.56
N PHE A 387 -1.55 15.51 -27.94
CA PHE A 387 -1.70 14.06 -28.04
C PHE A 387 -0.91 13.44 -29.20
N PHE A 388 -0.81 14.14 -30.33
CA PHE A 388 0.06 13.73 -31.43
C PHE A 388 1.54 13.78 -31.04
N ARG A 389 1.97 14.83 -30.32
CA ARG A 389 3.33 14.87 -29.76
C ARG A 389 3.59 13.72 -28.78
N LEU A 390 2.60 13.36 -27.98
CA LEU A 390 2.69 12.25 -27.02
C LEU A 390 2.90 10.90 -27.70
N ILE A 391 2.09 10.53 -28.70
CA ILE A 391 2.26 9.24 -29.39
C ILE A 391 3.55 9.17 -30.21
N ASN A 392 4.14 10.32 -30.56
CA ASN A 392 5.45 10.38 -31.23
C ASN A 392 6.61 10.28 -30.24
N ALA A 393 6.44 10.77 -29.00
CA ALA A 393 7.47 10.71 -27.96
C ALA A 393 7.47 9.37 -27.19
N LEU A 394 6.35 8.64 -27.19
CA LEU A 394 6.23 7.35 -26.53
C LEU A 394 6.32 6.19 -27.52
N GLU A 395 7.13 5.20 -27.18
CA GLU A 395 7.17 3.91 -27.86
C GLU A 395 6.08 3.00 -27.29
N LEU A 396 5.05 2.73 -28.11
CA LEU A 396 3.84 2.00 -27.74
C LEU A 396 3.89 0.59 -28.33
N GLU A 397 3.72 -0.43 -27.48
CA GLU A 397 3.76 -1.84 -27.88
C GLU A 397 2.48 -2.56 -27.45
N SER A 398 2.07 -3.58 -28.23
CA SER A 398 0.93 -4.43 -27.88
C SER A 398 1.40 -5.58 -27.00
N THR A 399 0.67 -5.84 -25.92
CA THR A 399 0.92 -7.02 -25.07
C THR A 399 0.17 -8.27 -25.57
N SER A 400 -0.44 -8.20 -26.76
CA SER A 400 -1.19 -9.31 -27.36
C SER A 400 -0.83 -9.51 -28.83
N THR A 401 -1.25 -10.65 -29.39
CA THR A 401 -1.11 -10.89 -30.85
C THR A 401 -1.99 -9.97 -31.70
N ASP A 402 -2.92 -9.23 -31.08
CA ASP A 402 -3.75 -8.24 -31.76
C ASP A 402 -2.98 -6.93 -31.92
N LEU A 403 -2.71 -6.56 -33.17
CA LEU A 403 -1.99 -5.34 -33.57
C LEU A 403 -2.90 -4.27 -34.20
N THR A 404 -4.22 -4.47 -34.17
CA THR A 404 -5.20 -3.61 -34.88
C THR A 404 -5.12 -2.14 -34.43
N LEU A 405 -5.07 -1.88 -33.12
CA LEU A 405 -4.97 -0.52 -32.59
C LEU A 405 -3.59 0.11 -32.86
N ILE A 406 -2.50 -0.66 -32.76
CA ILE A 406 -1.14 -0.17 -33.07
C ILE A 406 -1.05 0.24 -34.55
N LYS A 407 -1.59 -0.57 -35.46
CA LYS A 407 -1.71 -0.23 -36.89
C LYS A 407 -2.58 1.02 -37.11
N ALA A 408 -3.67 1.18 -36.37
CA ALA A 408 -4.51 2.37 -36.43
C ALA A 408 -3.79 3.64 -35.92
N ILE A 409 -2.95 3.53 -34.88
CA ILE A 409 -2.11 4.62 -34.37
C ILE A 409 -1.05 4.98 -35.42
N GLN A 410 -0.41 4.00 -36.06
CA GLN A 410 0.56 4.26 -37.13
C GLN A 410 -0.10 5.00 -38.30
N PHE A 411 -1.26 4.54 -38.77
CA PHE A 411 -2.02 5.24 -39.80
C PHE A 411 -2.40 6.68 -39.38
N LEU A 412 -2.71 6.89 -38.10
CA LEU A 412 -2.99 8.22 -37.56
C LEU A 412 -1.73 9.12 -37.58
N LYS A 413 -0.54 8.59 -37.28
CA LYS A 413 0.74 9.30 -37.39
C LYS A 413 1.03 9.72 -38.83
N ASP A 414 0.90 8.78 -39.77
CA ASP A 414 1.16 9.01 -41.21
C ASP A 414 0.23 10.08 -41.80
N ASN A 415 -1.01 10.17 -41.29
CA ASN A 415 -2.02 11.14 -41.73
C ASN A 415 -2.08 12.42 -40.88
N SER A 416 -1.15 12.64 -39.96
CA SER A 416 -1.19 13.73 -38.97
C SER A 416 -1.28 15.15 -39.59
N HIS A 417 -0.64 15.34 -40.75
CA HIS A 417 -0.58 16.60 -41.50
C HIS A 417 -1.84 16.88 -42.34
N ARG A 418 -2.68 15.87 -42.62
CA ARG A 418 -3.86 16.02 -43.48
C ARG A 418 -4.92 16.90 -42.82
N ARG A 419 -5.46 17.86 -43.58
CA ARG A 419 -6.49 18.81 -43.11
C ARG A 419 -7.92 18.45 -43.52
N GLY A 420 -8.08 17.58 -44.52
CA GLY A 420 -9.38 17.13 -45.04
C GLY A 420 -10.26 16.48 -43.98
N ASN A 421 -11.57 16.44 -44.21
CA ASN A 421 -12.53 15.81 -43.29
C ASN A 421 -12.55 14.28 -43.41
N TRP A 422 -12.04 13.74 -44.52
CA TRP A 422 -12.14 12.32 -44.88
C TRP A 422 -10.76 11.69 -45.09
N LEU A 423 -10.63 10.42 -44.69
CA LEU A 423 -9.47 9.55 -44.92
C LEU A 423 -9.92 8.30 -45.71
N SER A 424 -8.99 7.66 -46.43
CA SER A 424 -9.23 6.37 -47.06
C SER A 424 -9.41 5.27 -46.00
N ARG A 425 -10.25 4.28 -46.29
CA ARG A 425 -10.51 3.14 -45.40
C ARG A 425 -9.48 2.03 -45.59
N GLU A 426 -8.24 2.28 -45.18
CA GLU A 426 -7.11 1.32 -45.25
C GLU A 426 -6.81 0.66 -43.89
N VAL A 427 -7.62 0.92 -42.86
CA VAL A 427 -7.40 0.48 -41.48
C VAL A 427 -8.51 -0.43 -40.99
N ASP A 428 -8.14 -1.52 -40.31
CA ASP A 428 -9.08 -2.39 -39.60
C ASP A 428 -9.57 -1.72 -38.30
N LEU A 429 -10.88 -1.60 -38.16
CA LEU A 429 -11.57 -0.97 -37.01
C LEU A 429 -12.16 -2.01 -36.03
N SER A 430 -11.75 -3.28 -36.13
CA SER A 430 -12.22 -4.38 -35.26
C SER A 430 -11.97 -4.14 -33.77
N PHE A 431 -10.98 -3.30 -33.40
CA PHE A 431 -10.76 -2.86 -32.02
C PHE A 431 -11.92 -2.00 -31.46
N ALA A 432 -12.65 -1.29 -32.33
CA ALA A 432 -13.71 -0.37 -31.96
C ALA A 432 -15.08 -1.07 -31.83
N SER A 433 -15.97 -0.52 -30.98
CA SER A 433 -17.35 -1.02 -30.85
C SER A 433 -18.14 -0.82 -32.14
N VAL A 434 -19.19 -1.61 -32.34
CA VAL A 434 -20.09 -1.46 -33.51
C VAL A 434 -20.66 -0.03 -33.59
N GLU A 435 -20.94 0.59 -32.45
CA GLU A 435 -21.37 1.99 -32.36
C GLU A 435 -20.29 2.96 -32.87
N TRP A 436 -19.04 2.78 -32.45
CA TRP A 436 -17.91 3.57 -32.94
C TRP A 436 -17.67 3.35 -34.43
N GLN A 437 -17.76 2.11 -34.91
CA GLN A 437 -17.61 1.80 -36.34
C GLN A 437 -18.66 2.51 -37.18
N LYS A 438 -19.94 2.48 -36.77
CA LYS A 438 -21.03 3.23 -37.42
C LYS A 438 -20.80 4.74 -37.44
N PHE A 439 -20.16 5.27 -36.40
CA PHE A 439 -19.91 6.70 -36.26
C PHE A 439 -18.66 7.19 -37.03
N VAL A 440 -17.67 6.33 -37.17
CA VAL A 440 -16.38 6.61 -37.84
C VAL A 440 -16.49 6.43 -39.35
N VAL A 441 -17.24 5.43 -39.80
CA VAL A 441 -17.44 5.10 -41.21
C VAL A 441 -18.62 5.92 -41.77
N SER A 442 -18.41 6.59 -42.91
CA SER A 442 -19.47 7.33 -43.60
C SER A 442 -20.48 6.39 -44.27
N GLY A 443 -21.68 6.89 -44.59
CA GLY A 443 -22.66 6.17 -45.43
C GLY A 443 -22.11 5.78 -46.81
N GLN A 444 -21.07 6.47 -47.30
CA GLN A 444 -20.23 6.01 -48.41
C GLN A 444 -19.15 5.05 -47.86
N LYS A 445 -19.29 3.75 -48.14
CA LYS A 445 -18.58 2.62 -47.50
C LYS A 445 -17.04 2.67 -47.46
N ASP A 446 -16.40 3.57 -48.22
CA ASP A 446 -14.94 3.66 -48.38
C ASP A 446 -14.26 4.88 -47.73
N LYS A 447 -15.00 5.72 -46.99
CA LYS A 447 -14.44 6.92 -46.34
C LYS A 447 -14.60 6.91 -44.82
N ILE A 448 -13.52 7.27 -44.14
CA ILE A 448 -13.46 7.44 -42.69
C ILE A 448 -13.51 8.93 -42.33
N SER A 449 -14.36 9.32 -41.37
CA SER A 449 -14.33 10.68 -40.81
C SER A 449 -13.08 10.87 -39.96
N ARG A 450 -12.15 11.74 -40.40
CA ARG A 450 -10.88 12.00 -39.71
C ARG A 450 -11.10 12.36 -38.24
N ARG A 451 -12.05 13.25 -37.98
CA ARG A 451 -12.31 13.80 -36.64
C ARG A 451 -12.79 12.72 -35.68
N HIS A 452 -13.70 11.87 -36.14
CA HIS A 452 -14.25 10.79 -35.32
C HIS A 452 -13.23 9.67 -35.15
N PHE A 453 -12.45 9.37 -36.20
CA PHE A 453 -11.37 8.39 -36.15
C PHE A 453 -10.28 8.78 -35.15
N GLU A 454 -9.79 10.03 -35.18
CA GLU A 454 -8.78 10.52 -34.22
C GLU A 454 -9.25 10.32 -32.78
N VAL A 455 -10.47 10.78 -32.45
CA VAL A 455 -11.04 10.65 -31.11
C VAL A 455 -11.25 9.18 -30.74
N CYS A 456 -11.70 8.35 -31.68
CA CYS A 456 -11.90 6.91 -31.46
C CYS A 456 -10.58 6.25 -31.06
N VAL A 457 -9.52 6.44 -31.86
CA VAL A 457 -8.19 5.85 -31.59
C VAL A 457 -7.65 6.29 -30.23
N PHE A 458 -7.72 7.59 -29.88
CA PHE A 458 -7.26 8.04 -28.56
C PHE A 458 -8.12 7.55 -27.39
N SER A 459 -9.43 7.35 -27.61
CA SER A 459 -10.32 6.76 -26.60
C SER A 459 -9.98 5.30 -26.33
N TYR A 460 -9.70 4.53 -27.39
CA TYR A 460 -9.27 3.13 -27.26
C TYR A 460 -7.83 3.00 -26.75
N LEU A 461 -6.91 3.88 -27.14
CA LEU A 461 -5.56 3.94 -26.56
C LEU A 461 -5.62 4.18 -25.05
N ALA A 462 -6.48 5.10 -24.60
CA ALA A 462 -6.67 5.34 -23.17
C ALA A 462 -7.29 4.13 -22.44
N SER A 463 -8.11 3.33 -23.12
CA SER A 463 -8.65 2.08 -22.57
C SER A 463 -7.59 0.99 -22.50
N GLU A 464 -6.81 0.79 -23.57
CA GLU A 464 -5.81 -0.29 -23.68
C GLU A 464 -4.56 -0.03 -22.82
N LEU A 465 -4.14 1.23 -22.64
CA LEU A 465 -3.10 1.58 -21.66
C LEU A 465 -3.56 1.35 -20.21
N LYS A 466 -4.86 1.50 -19.94
CA LYS A 466 -5.45 1.25 -18.60
C LYS A 466 -5.58 -0.24 -18.29
N SER A 467 -5.92 -1.06 -19.27
CA SER A 467 -6.01 -2.51 -19.12
C SER A 467 -4.66 -3.22 -19.23
N GLY A 468 -3.64 -2.53 -19.72
CA GLY A 468 -2.32 -3.11 -20.01
C GLY A 468 -2.29 -3.94 -21.29
N ASP A 469 -3.28 -3.76 -22.19
CA ASP A 469 -3.27 -4.36 -23.54
C ASP A 469 -2.27 -3.64 -24.46
N ILE A 470 -1.96 -2.37 -24.16
CA ILE A 470 -0.83 -1.61 -24.70
C ILE A 470 0.08 -1.23 -23.54
N CYS A 471 1.39 -1.38 -23.73
CA CYS A 471 2.43 -0.93 -22.81
C CYS A 471 3.30 0.17 -23.44
N VAL A 472 4.10 0.82 -22.61
CA VAL A 472 5.07 1.84 -23.00
C VAL A 472 6.47 1.35 -22.68
N ALA A 473 7.35 1.30 -23.68
CA ALA A 473 8.73 0.91 -23.48
C ALA A 473 9.49 1.96 -22.63
N GLY A 474 10.40 1.50 -21.76
CA GLY A 474 11.15 2.36 -20.85
C GLY A 474 10.32 3.06 -19.77
N SER A 475 9.12 2.57 -19.49
CA SER A 475 8.23 3.00 -18.40
C SER A 475 8.26 1.97 -17.25
N GLN A 476 7.65 2.26 -16.09
CA GLN A 476 7.56 1.31 -14.97
C GLN A 476 6.12 0.84 -14.74
N ASP A 477 5.20 1.79 -14.48
CA ASP A 477 3.80 1.48 -14.20
C ASP A 477 3.04 0.96 -15.44
N TYR A 478 3.41 1.49 -16.61
CA TYR A 478 2.83 1.16 -17.92
C TYR A 478 3.71 0.25 -18.78
N ALA A 479 4.75 -0.37 -18.19
CA ALA A 479 5.53 -1.43 -18.84
C ALA A 479 4.72 -2.72 -19.05
N ASP A 480 5.27 -3.64 -19.86
CA ASP A 480 4.70 -4.99 -19.98
C ASP A 480 4.78 -5.71 -18.64
N TYR A 481 3.61 -5.94 -18.04
CA TYR A 481 3.52 -6.58 -16.73
C TYR A 481 3.89 -8.08 -16.78
N ARG A 482 3.88 -8.71 -17.96
CA ARG A 482 4.15 -10.14 -18.11
C ARG A 482 5.63 -10.44 -17.85
N GLU A 483 6.50 -9.50 -18.18
CA GLU A 483 7.94 -9.57 -17.85
C GLU A 483 8.16 -9.48 -16.33
N GLN A 484 7.24 -8.83 -15.63
CA GLN A 484 7.24 -8.71 -14.16
C GLN A 484 6.64 -9.95 -13.48
N LEU A 485 6.05 -10.91 -14.20
CA LEU A 485 5.56 -12.17 -13.62
C LEU A 485 6.68 -13.20 -13.54
N LEU A 486 6.63 -14.08 -12.54
CA LEU A 486 7.52 -15.24 -12.47
C LEU A 486 7.33 -16.13 -13.71
N PRO A 487 8.40 -16.64 -14.33
CA PRO A 487 8.29 -17.76 -15.26
C PRO A 487 7.55 -18.93 -14.61
N TRP A 488 6.75 -19.67 -15.38
CA TRP A 488 6.01 -20.79 -14.82
C TRP A 488 6.92 -21.89 -14.24
N SER A 489 8.12 -22.07 -14.80
CA SER A 489 9.16 -22.95 -14.26
C SER A 489 9.48 -22.66 -12.79
N ASP A 490 9.47 -21.37 -12.42
CA ASP A 490 9.84 -20.90 -11.08
C ASP A 490 8.64 -20.95 -10.13
N CYS A 491 7.42 -21.02 -10.68
CA CYS A 491 6.19 -21.21 -9.92
C CYS A 491 6.00 -22.67 -9.47
N LEU A 492 6.43 -23.64 -10.27
CA LEU A 492 6.20 -25.07 -10.01
C LEU A 492 6.70 -25.53 -8.62
N PRO A 493 7.91 -25.17 -8.15
CA PRO A 493 8.39 -25.59 -6.83
C PRO A 493 7.61 -24.98 -5.66
N LEU A 494 6.93 -23.85 -5.88
CA LEU A 494 6.19 -23.11 -4.85
C LEU A 494 4.71 -23.52 -4.78
N LEU A 495 4.19 -24.12 -5.86
CA LEU A 495 2.77 -24.37 -6.04
C LEU A 495 2.21 -25.34 -5.00
N ASP A 496 2.88 -26.48 -4.78
CA ASP A 496 2.39 -27.51 -3.86
C ASP A 496 2.31 -26.98 -2.42
N GLU A 497 3.40 -26.38 -1.93
CA GLU A 497 3.43 -25.76 -0.60
C GLU A 497 2.38 -24.64 -0.46
N TYR A 498 2.17 -23.85 -1.50
CA TYR A 498 1.17 -22.77 -1.48
C TYR A 498 -0.27 -23.30 -1.41
N CYS A 499 -0.59 -24.30 -2.23
CA CYS A 499 -1.89 -24.96 -2.26
C CYS A 499 -2.17 -25.69 -0.92
N ASP A 500 -1.19 -26.41 -0.38
CA ASP A 500 -1.31 -27.13 0.89
C ASP A 500 -1.58 -26.18 2.06
N ASN A 501 -0.85 -25.05 2.11
CA ASN A 501 -1.02 -24.04 3.16
C ASN A 501 -2.43 -23.41 3.18
N LEU A 502 -3.11 -23.37 2.04
CA LEU A 502 -4.45 -22.80 1.88
C LEU A 502 -5.56 -23.87 1.81
N GLY A 503 -5.19 -25.15 1.81
CA GLY A 503 -6.10 -26.27 1.70
C GLY A 503 -6.78 -26.38 0.32
N TRP A 504 -6.08 -26.00 -0.75
CA TRP A 504 -6.61 -26.06 -2.11
C TRP A 504 -5.99 -27.19 -2.93
N PRO A 505 -6.75 -27.75 -3.89
CA PRO A 505 -6.16 -28.65 -4.87
C PRO A 505 -5.11 -27.94 -5.75
N ASN A 506 -4.02 -28.65 -6.05
CA ASN A 506 -2.91 -28.16 -6.88
C ASN A 506 -3.11 -28.44 -8.39
N ASN A 507 -4.30 -28.85 -8.82
CA ASN A 507 -4.61 -29.13 -10.20
C ASN A 507 -5.95 -28.49 -10.63
N PRO A 508 -6.11 -28.17 -11.93
CA PRO A 508 -7.24 -27.37 -12.41
C PRO A 508 -8.60 -28.07 -12.34
N ASN A 509 -8.65 -29.41 -12.37
CA ASN A 509 -9.91 -30.15 -12.32
C ASN A 509 -10.47 -30.10 -10.91
N ASP A 510 -9.66 -30.56 -9.96
CA ASP A 510 -10.05 -30.69 -8.56
C ASP A 510 -10.32 -29.31 -7.95
N PHE A 511 -9.57 -28.28 -8.36
CA PHE A 511 -9.82 -26.91 -7.91
C PHE A 511 -11.19 -26.39 -8.35
N VAL A 512 -11.61 -26.70 -9.59
CA VAL A 512 -12.94 -26.32 -10.09
C VAL A 512 -14.04 -27.12 -9.40
N GLU A 513 -13.83 -28.42 -9.17
CA GLU A 513 -14.77 -29.25 -8.42
C GLU A 513 -14.94 -28.75 -6.99
N TYR A 514 -13.84 -28.43 -6.30
CA TYR A 514 -13.85 -27.81 -4.98
C TYR A 514 -14.69 -26.53 -4.94
N LEU A 515 -14.45 -25.58 -5.86
CA LEU A 515 -15.21 -24.32 -5.91
C LEU A 515 -16.70 -24.54 -6.21
N LYS A 516 -17.01 -25.53 -7.05
CA LYS A 516 -18.37 -25.88 -7.40
C LYS A 516 -19.12 -26.49 -6.21
N SER A 517 -18.50 -27.44 -5.52
CA SER A 517 -19.04 -28.04 -4.29
C SER A 517 -19.22 -26.99 -3.20
N TRP A 518 -18.25 -26.11 -3.00
CA TRP A 518 -18.34 -25.04 -1.99
C TRP A 518 -19.55 -24.10 -2.22
N LEU A 519 -19.79 -23.69 -3.47
CA LEU A 519 -20.95 -22.87 -3.83
C LEU A 519 -22.27 -23.61 -3.64
N ASP A 520 -22.34 -24.87 -4.09
CA ASP A 520 -23.56 -25.70 -4.00
C ASP A 520 -23.93 -26.02 -2.55
N GLU A 521 -22.95 -26.43 -1.73
CA GLU A 521 -23.13 -26.70 -0.31
C GLU A 521 -23.57 -25.46 0.46
N THR A 522 -22.96 -24.31 0.22
CA THR A 522 -23.36 -23.07 0.91
C THR A 522 -24.79 -22.67 0.52
N ALA A 523 -25.15 -22.78 -0.75
CA ALA A 523 -26.50 -22.47 -1.20
C ALA A 523 -27.55 -23.42 -0.59
N LYS A 524 -27.26 -24.73 -0.56
CA LYS A 524 -28.12 -25.73 0.10
C LYS A 524 -28.27 -25.46 1.59
N GLN A 525 -27.19 -25.16 2.31
CA GLN A 525 -27.24 -24.85 3.74
C GLN A 525 -28.13 -23.62 4.03
N VAL A 526 -28.08 -22.59 3.18
CA VAL A 526 -28.93 -21.40 3.33
C VAL A 526 -30.38 -21.70 2.96
N ASP A 527 -30.62 -22.53 1.94
CA ASP A 527 -31.95 -22.99 1.51
C ASP A 527 -32.61 -23.85 2.61
N ASP A 528 -31.93 -24.89 3.08
CA ASP A 528 -32.39 -25.80 4.15
C ASP A 528 -32.59 -25.07 5.49
N GLY A 529 -31.80 -24.02 5.74
CA GLY A 529 -31.93 -23.16 6.91
C GLY A 529 -33.22 -22.32 6.92
N TYR A 530 -33.85 -22.12 5.76
CA TYR A 530 -35.13 -21.47 5.61
C TYR A 530 -36.26 -22.50 5.74
N PRO A 531 -37.39 -22.23 6.43
CA PRO A 531 -37.85 -20.94 6.98
C PRO A 531 -37.41 -20.65 8.42
N ASN A 532 -36.68 -21.54 9.09
CA ASN A 532 -36.27 -21.36 10.49
C ASN A 532 -35.35 -20.16 10.69
N ASN A 533 -34.55 -19.82 9.67
CA ASN A 533 -33.72 -18.64 9.66
C ASN A 533 -34.53 -17.36 9.41
N SER A 534 -34.96 -16.71 10.49
CA SER A 534 -35.78 -15.49 10.43
C SER A 534 -35.04 -14.21 10.01
N GLN A 535 -33.80 -14.30 9.51
CA GLN A 535 -32.99 -13.14 9.09
C GLN A 535 -33.33 -12.62 7.71
N ILE A 536 -33.57 -13.53 6.77
CA ILE A 536 -34.09 -13.25 5.43
C ILE A 536 -35.56 -13.66 5.41
N VAL A 537 -36.42 -12.83 4.84
CA VAL A 537 -37.84 -13.13 4.63
C VAL A 537 -38.16 -12.82 3.18
N ILE A 538 -38.66 -13.80 2.44
CA ILE A 538 -39.12 -13.60 1.06
C ILE A 538 -40.60 -13.17 1.15
N SER A 539 -40.93 -11.99 0.63
CA SER A 539 -42.29 -11.45 0.62
C SER A 539 -43.20 -12.26 -0.31
N GLU A 540 -44.52 -12.04 -0.20
CA GLU A 540 -45.52 -12.66 -1.10
C GLU A 540 -45.32 -12.28 -2.57
N GLU A 541 -44.68 -11.14 -2.84
CA GLU A 541 -44.29 -10.67 -4.18
C GLU A 541 -42.96 -11.28 -4.65
N GLY A 542 -42.34 -12.17 -3.87
CA GLY A 542 -41.06 -12.81 -4.16
C GLY A 542 -39.84 -11.95 -3.82
N GLU A 543 -40.01 -10.79 -3.18
CA GLU A 543 -38.91 -9.90 -2.81
C GLU A 543 -38.25 -10.29 -1.49
N PRO A 544 -36.93 -10.46 -1.45
CA PRO A 544 -36.26 -10.84 -0.21
C PRO A 544 -35.91 -9.61 0.65
N VAL A 545 -36.25 -9.67 1.94
CA VAL A 545 -36.10 -8.59 2.93
C VAL A 545 -35.23 -9.05 4.11
N LEU A 546 -34.23 -8.23 4.45
CA LEU A 546 -33.36 -8.46 5.61
C LEU A 546 -33.85 -7.72 6.85
N LYS A 547 -33.93 -8.42 7.99
CA LYS A 547 -34.23 -7.77 9.28
C LYS A 547 -33.10 -6.83 9.71
N ARG A 548 -33.49 -5.67 10.27
CA ARG A 548 -32.57 -4.71 10.91
C ARG A 548 -31.99 -5.28 12.20
N LEU A 549 -30.71 -5.02 12.44
CA LEU A 549 -30.04 -5.40 13.69
C LEU A 549 -30.56 -4.52 14.84
N LYS A 550 -30.97 -5.13 15.96
CA LYS A 550 -31.32 -4.41 17.19
C LYS A 550 -30.07 -3.84 17.86
N LYS A 551 -30.13 -2.59 18.34
CA LYS A 551 -29.10 -1.94 19.16
C LYS A 551 -29.00 -2.65 20.53
N LYS A 552 -27.78 -2.85 21.07
CA LYS A 552 -27.60 -3.31 22.45
C LYS A 552 -28.06 -2.21 23.43
N ALA A 553 -28.61 -2.60 24.59
CA ALA A 553 -29.01 -1.67 25.63
C ALA A 553 -27.79 -1.00 26.30
N ASP A 554 -27.96 0.21 26.80
CA ASP A 554 -26.92 0.95 27.54
C ASP A 554 -26.62 0.24 28.87
N ASN A 555 -25.35 -0.06 29.15
CA ASN A 555 -24.90 -0.67 30.41
C ASN A 555 -24.47 0.42 31.41
N ALA A 556 -25.02 0.41 32.63
CA ALA A 556 -24.68 1.40 33.66
C ALA A 556 -23.27 1.19 34.24
N SER A 557 -22.80 -0.07 34.33
CA SER A 557 -21.45 -0.38 34.83
C SER A 557 -20.35 0.15 33.91
N LEU A 558 -20.55 0.05 32.58
CA LEU A 558 -19.64 0.64 31.59
C LEU A 558 -19.48 2.16 31.78
N LYS A 559 -20.59 2.89 31.94
CA LYS A 559 -20.53 4.35 32.15
C LYS A 559 -19.78 4.71 33.42
N ALA A 560 -19.98 3.95 34.50
CA ALA A 560 -19.25 4.16 35.75
C ALA A 560 -17.74 3.89 35.59
N LEU A 561 -17.36 2.85 34.85
CA LEU A 561 -15.97 2.56 34.54
C LEU A 561 -15.32 3.66 33.68
N GLU A 562 -16.03 4.16 32.66
CA GLU A 562 -15.56 5.26 31.81
C GLU A 562 -15.29 6.53 32.63
N SER A 563 -16.19 6.90 33.55
CA SER A 563 -15.98 8.06 34.44
C SER A 563 -14.78 7.88 35.38
N LEU A 564 -14.58 6.68 35.94
CA LEU A 564 -13.41 6.39 36.79
C LEU A 564 -12.09 6.44 36.02
N ILE A 565 -12.12 5.99 34.77
CA ILE A 565 -10.96 6.08 33.86
C ILE A 565 -10.67 7.56 33.59
N GLU A 566 -11.66 8.34 33.18
CA GLU A 566 -11.52 9.77 32.88
C GLU A 566 -10.90 10.55 34.06
N GLU A 567 -11.35 10.29 35.29
CA GLU A 567 -10.81 10.93 36.50
C GLU A 567 -9.34 10.57 36.79
N LYS A 568 -8.92 9.32 36.51
CA LYS A 568 -7.59 8.81 36.85
C LYS A 568 -6.57 8.89 35.69
N MET A 569 -6.97 9.27 34.49
CA MET A 569 -6.07 9.37 33.33
C MET A 569 -5.01 10.46 33.54
N PRO A 570 -3.71 10.15 33.38
CA PRO A 570 -2.65 11.14 33.60
C PRO A 570 -2.59 12.14 32.44
N GLU A 571 -2.49 13.43 32.76
CA GLU A 571 -2.25 14.45 31.75
C GLU A 571 -0.82 14.35 31.16
N ARG A 572 -0.70 14.25 29.83
CA ARG A 572 0.60 14.10 29.15
C ARG A 572 0.75 15.05 27.97
N ASN A 573 1.95 15.59 27.76
CA ASN A 573 2.28 16.29 26.51
C ASN A 573 2.52 15.27 25.39
N LEU A 574 2.01 15.55 24.19
CA LEU A 574 2.16 14.66 23.04
C LEU A 574 3.63 14.32 22.72
N ILE A 575 4.57 15.25 22.97
CA ILE A 575 5.99 14.99 22.71
C ILE A 575 6.62 14.03 23.74
N ASP A 576 6.15 14.06 24.99
CA ASP A 576 6.54 13.10 26.02
C ASP A 576 5.99 11.70 25.73
N ILE A 577 4.80 11.61 25.13
CA ILE A 577 4.25 10.33 24.66
C ILE A 577 5.18 9.70 23.61
N LEU A 578 5.64 10.48 22.62
CA LEU A 578 6.57 9.99 21.59
C LEU A 578 7.90 9.51 22.22
N LYS A 579 8.40 10.23 23.23
CA LYS A 579 9.59 9.84 23.99
C LYS A 579 9.39 8.54 24.75
N ASN A 580 8.28 8.39 25.46
CA ASN A 580 7.98 7.18 26.22
C ASN A 580 7.89 5.95 25.31
N VAL A 581 7.20 6.11 24.17
CA VAL A 581 7.07 5.04 23.18
C VAL A 581 8.42 4.70 22.55
N ASP A 582 9.26 5.70 22.23
CA ASP A 582 10.63 5.44 21.76
C ASP A 582 11.47 4.76 22.85
N TYR A 583 11.28 5.10 24.13
CA TYR A 583 11.96 4.39 25.21
C TYR A 583 11.58 2.90 25.28
N TRP A 584 10.30 2.56 25.09
CA TRP A 584 9.82 1.16 25.12
C TRP A 584 10.11 0.35 23.86
N THR A 585 10.32 1.00 22.71
CA THR A 585 10.42 0.34 21.39
C THR A 585 11.76 0.57 20.69
N ASN A 586 12.45 1.65 21.01
CA ASN A 586 13.60 2.21 20.29
C ASN A 586 13.35 2.37 18.78
N PHE A 587 12.13 2.78 18.38
CA PHE A 587 11.76 2.84 16.96
C PHE A 587 12.57 3.89 16.18
N THR A 588 13.08 4.95 16.84
CA THR A 588 13.86 6.01 16.19
C THR A 588 15.19 5.51 15.61
N ARG A 589 15.64 4.31 16.00
CA ARG A 589 16.85 3.67 15.47
C ARG A 589 16.82 3.53 13.95
N HIS A 590 15.66 3.44 13.30
CA HIS A 590 15.54 3.33 11.84
C HIS A 590 15.88 4.64 11.09
N PHE A 591 15.78 5.79 11.74
CA PHE A 591 15.97 7.09 11.10
C PHE A 591 17.46 7.45 10.97
N GLY A 592 17.90 7.82 9.78
CA GLY A 592 19.29 8.14 9.48
C GLY A 592 19.52 8.34 7.97
N PRO A 593 20.73 8.70 7.52
CA PRO A 593 21.01 8.94 6.11
C PRO A 593 20.62 7.75 5.20
N LEU A 594 20.22 8.02 3.95
CA LEU A 594 19.90 6.97 2.96
C LEU A 594 21.08 6.03 2.68
N SER A 595 22.30 6.57 2.69
CA SER A 595 23.54 5.80 2.55
C SER A 595 23.82 4.79 3.67
N GLY A 596 23.00 4.82 4.74
CA GLY A 596 23.15 4.01 5.95
C GLY A 596 24.35 4.38 6.81
N SER A 597 24.96 5.55 6.56
CA SER A 597 26.07 6.07 7.36
C SER A 597 25.63 6.57 8.74
N ASP A 598 26.61 6.95 9.55
CA ASP A 598 26.35 7.59 10.84
C ASP A 598 25.55 8.89 10.61
N PRO A 599 24.53 9.20 11.45
CA PRO A 599 23.72 10.40 11.31
C PRO A 599 24.50 11.70 11.33
N LYS A 600 25.65 11.77 12.01
CA LYS A 600 26.41 13.02 12.24
C LYS A 600 25.55 14.16 12.80
N LEU A 601 24.53 13.82 13.59
CA LEU A 601 23.65 14.76 14.28
C LEU A 601 23.91 14.69 15.78
N HIS A 602 24.09 15.85 16.42
CA HIS A 602 24.09 15.95 17.87
C HIS A 602 22.69 15.61 18.40
N ARG A 603 22.60 14.77 19.43
CA ARG A 603 21.33 14.27 20.02
C ARG A 603 20.31 13.83 18.95
N ALA A 604 20.73 12.90 18.07
CA ALA A 604 19.94 12.47 16.93
C ALA A 604 18.52 11.99 17.29
N THR A 605 18.36 11.21 18.38
CA THR A 605 17.05 10.73 18.85
C THR A 605 16.10 11.88 19.18
N GLU A 606 16.56 12.87 19.94
CA GLU A 606 15.79 14.09 20.25
C GLU A 606 15.36 14.78 18.95
N ARG A 607 16.28 14.98 18.00
CA ARG A 607 15.97 15.59 16.69
C ARG A 607 14.93 14.81 15.90
N TYR A 608 14.96 13.48 15.97
CA TYR A 608 13.95 12.64 15.31
C TYR A 608 12.58 12.78 15.96
N LEU A 609 12.50 12.77 17.30
CA LEU A 609 11.23 12.95 18.02
C LEU A 609 10.60 14.33 17.73
N LEU A 610 11.41 15.40 17.73
CA LEU A 610 10.94 16.74 17.36
C LEU A 610 10.44 16.78 15.91
N THR A 611 11.11 16.08 14.99
CA THR A 611 10.70 16.02 13.58
C THR A 611 9.40 15.22 13.40
N LEU A 612 9.25 14.08 14.09
CA LEU A 612 8.00 13.30 14.11
C LEU A 612 6.83 14.14 14.59
N PHE A 613 7.00 14.86 15.71
CA PHE A 613 5.99 15.76 16.22
C PHE A 613 5.64 16.85 15.20
N THR A 614 6.64 17.48 14.61
CA THR A 614 6.48 18.57 13.62
C THR A 614 5.64 18.16 12.41
N TYR A 615 5.98 17.03 11.79
CA TYR A 615 5.32 16.59 10.56
C TYR A 615 4.06 15.75 10.83
N GLY A 616 4.03 14.97 11.91
CA GLY A 616 2.87 14.17 12.30
C GLY A 616 1.69 15.00 12.80
N CYS A 617 1.97 16.19 13.33
CA CYS A 617 0.93 17.16 13.72
C CYS A 617 0.63 18.21 12.65
N ASN A 618 1.24 18.10 11.46
CA ASN A 618 1.11 19.04 10.34
C ASN A 618 1.45 20.51 10.69
N LEU A 619 2.35 20.76 11.66
CA LEU A 619 2.76 22.12 12.05
C LEU A 619 3.67 22.79 11.00
N GLY A 620 4.47 21.96 10.33
CA GLY A 620 5.54 22.43 9.46
C GLY A 620 6.75 22.98 10.25
N PRO A 621 7.95 22.97 9.64
CA PRO A 621 9.21 23.21 10.36
C PRO A 621 9.33 24.63 10.94
N TYR A 622 8.75 25.65 10.28
CA TYR A 622 8.82 27.03 10.73
C TYR A 622 7.99 27.31 11.97
N GLN A 623 6.74 26.86 12.00
CA GLN A 623 5.89 27.07 13.18
C GLN A 623 6.35 26.20 14.34
N ALA A 624 6.69 24.92 14.09
CA ALA A 624 7.21 24.04 15.13
C ALA A 624 8.46 24.63 15.83
N ALA A 625 9.43 25.14 15.06
CA ALA A 625 10.65 25.73 15.63
C ALA A 625 10.38 26.94 16.55
N ARG A 626 9.32 27.73 16.30
CA ARG A 626 8.95 28.87 17.15
C ARG A 626 8.48 28.44 18.54
N HIS A 627 7.85 27.28 18.64
CA HIS A 627 7.36 26.71 19.90
C HIS A 627 8.38 25.81 20.61
N MET A 628 9.53 25.53 19.97
CA MET A 628 10.59 24.66 20.51
C MET A 628 11.67 25.43 21.30
N ARG A 629 11.51 26.75 21.50
CA ARG A 629 12.42 27.61 22.31
C ARG A 629 13.92 27.41 22.01
N GLY A 630 14.26 27.26 20.73
CA GLY A 630 15.66 27.09 20.28
C GLY A 630 16.21 25.67 20.38
N LEU A 631 15.42 24.68 20.83
CA LEU A 631 15.84 23.28 20.82
C LEU A 631 16.22 22.82 19.41
N ALA A 632 15.41 23.16 18.41
CA ALA A 632 15.69 22.87 17.00
C ALA A 632 15.25 24.04 16.10
N THR A 633 16.00 24.25 15.03
CA THR A 633 15.69 25.24 13.98
C THR A 633 14.82 24.62 12.88
N ALA A 634 14.09 25.46 12.16
CA ALA A 634 13.30 25.03 11.00
C ALA A 634 14.17 24.33 9.94
N HIS A 635 15.40 24.78 9.77
CA HIS A 635 16.37 24.17 8.86
C HIS A 635 16.75 22.76 9.30
N GLU A 636 17.04 22.55 10.60
CA GLU A 636 17.35 21.22 11.13
C GLU A 636 16.18 20.24 10.97
N LEU A 637 14.94 20.65 11.28
CA LEU A 637 13.76 19.81 11.14
C LEU A 637 13.52 19.40 9.67
N SER A 638 13.63 20.37 8.75
CA SER A 638 13.53 20.12 7.31
C SER A 638 14.65 19.21 6.80
N PHE A 639 15.89 19.43 7.28
CA PHE A 639 17.04 18.61 6.95
C PHE A 639 16.83 17.15 7.38
N VAL A 640 16.41 16.93 8.62
CA VAL A 640 16.13 15.59 9.15
C VAL A 640 15.03 14.91 8.36
N ASN A 641 13.91 15.58 8.10
CA ASN A 641 12.82 15.01 7.31
C ASN A 641 13.31 14.60 5.91
N ARG A 642 14.07 15.44 5.22
CA ARG A 642 14.53 15.17 3.85
C ARG A 642 15.61 14.09 3.76
N ARG A 643 16.52 14.01 4.74
CA ARG A 643 17.74 13.18 4.66
C ARG A 643 17.70 11.93 5.50
N HIS A 644 16.98 11.96 6.62
CA HIS A 644 17.02 10.89 7.61
C HIS A 644 15.77 10.01 7.58
N ILE A 645 14.67 10.51 6.99
CA ILE A 645 13.37 9.85 7.05
C ILE A 645 12.77 9.69 5.64
N ASN A 646 12.39 8.45 5.31
CA ASN A 646 11.66 8.09 4.10
C ASN A 646 10.50 7.14 4.45
N LEU A 647 9.68 6.80 3.46
CA LEU A 647 8.50 5.94 3.65
C LEU A 647 8.86 4.58 4.26
N SER A 648 9.93 3.94 3.78
CA SER A 648 10.38 2.63 4.29
C SER A 648 10.76 2.70 5.78
N LYS A 649 11.51 3.72 6.20
CA LYS A 649 11.93 3.90 7.60
C LYS A 649 10.77 4.20 8.53
N LEU A 650 9.78 4.97 8.06
CA LEU A 650 8.54 5.20 8.81
C LEU A 650 7.76 3.90 9.01
N ASN A 651 7.67 3.05 7.97
CA ASN A 651 7.05 1.73 8.10
C ASN A 651 7.81 0.84 9.09
N SER A 652 9.15 0.79 9.03
CA SER A 652 9.94 0.01 10.00
C SER A 652 9.76 0.50 11.44
N ALA A 653 9.68 1.81 11.65
CA ALA A 653 9.41 2.40 12.96
C ALA A 653 7.98 2.06 13.46
N LEU A 654 6.98 2.13 12.58
CA LEU A 654 5.61 1.70 12.88
C LEU A 654 5.55 0.24 13.32
N VAL A 655 6.25 -0.65 12.61
CA VAL A 655 6.29 -2.09 12.93
C VAL A 655 6.81 -2.36 14.35
N ASP A 656 7.80 -1.60 14.83
CA ASP A 656 8.28 -1.77 16.20
C ASP A 656 7.23 -1.39 17.25
N ILE A 657 6.48 -0.31 17.01
CA ILE A 657 5.37 0.11 17.88
C ILE A 657 4.30 -0.98 17.89
N LEU A 658 3.89 -1.46 16.71
CA LEU A 658 2.90 -2.54 16.55
C LEU A 658 3.32 -3.81 17.30
N ASN A 659 4.57 -4.24 17.12
CA ASN A 659 5.09 -5.45 17.72
C ASN A 659 5.17 -5.34 19.25
N ARG A 660 5.51 -4.15 19.79
CA ARG A 660 5.54 -3.95 21.24
C ARG A 660 4.14 -3.84 21.84
N TYR A 661 3.23 -3.18 21.14
CA TYR A 661 1.81 -3.10 21.49
C TYR A 661 1.17 -4.48 21.59
N HIS A 662 1.48 -5.38 20.65
CA HIS A 662 0.95 -6.74 20.60
C HIS A 662 1.30 -7.60 21.83
N VAL A 663 2.31 -7.21 22.62
CA VAL A 663 2.70 -7.96 23.82
C VAL A 663 1.84 -7.60 25.05
N LEU A 664 1.03 -6.53 24.99
CA LEU A 664 0.13 -6.18 26.08
C LEU A 664 -1.08 -7.12 26.11
N GLU A 665 -1.59 -7.40 27.31
CA GLU A 665 -2.80 -8.22 27.48
C GLU A 665 -4.09 -7.46 27.15
N LEU A 666 -4.17 -6.16 27.48
CA LEU A 666 -5.40 -5.35 27.28
C LEU A 666 -5.97 -5.42 25.85
N PRO A 667 -5.15 -5.29 24.79
CA PRO A 667 -5.65 -5.37 23.41
C PRO A 667 -6.34 -6.69 23.06
N THR A 668 -6.02 -7.78 23.75
CA THR A 668 -6.60 -9.12 23.50
C THR A 668 -8.09 -9.18 23.86
N PHE A 669 -8.56 -8.29 24.75
CA PHE A 669 -9.98 -8.13 25.05
C PHE A 669 -10.73 -7.51 23.86
N TRP A 670 -10.10 -6.59 23.12
CA TRP A 670 -10.72 -5.92 21.97
C TRP A 670 -10.72 -6.74 20.68
N GLY A 671 -9.66 -7.54 20.48
CA GLY A 671 -9.46 -8.33 19.26
C GLY A 671 -8.18 -9.17 19.32
N LYS A 672 -8.14 -10.26 18.54
CA LYS A 672 -6.98 -11.17 18.50
C LYS A 672 -5.93 -10.77 17.44
N GLY A 673 -6.14 -9.67 16.71
CA GLY A 673 -5.30 -9.28 15.58
C GLY A 673 -5.55 -10.11 14.32
N THR A 674 -6.66 -10.86 14.26
CA THR A 674 -7.00 -11.77 13.15
C THR A 674 -7.84 -11.08 12.07
N SER A 675 -8.42 -9.92 12.38
CA SER A 675 -9.22 -9.13 11.45
C SER A 675 -8.79 -7.67 11.44
N ALA A 676 -8.96 -7.01 10.29
CA ALA A 676 -8.74 -5.58 10.12
C ALA A 676 -9.87 -4.95 9.30
N ALA A 677 -10.08 -3.67 9.49
CA ALA A 677 -11.01 -2.85 8.71
C ALA A 677 -10.24 -1.81 7.90
N ALA A 678 -10.66 -1.63 6.65
CA ALA A 678 -10.02 -0.76 5.70
C ALA A 678 -10.96 0.37 5.27
N ASP A 679 -10.49 1.62 5.42
CA ASP A 679 -11.27 2.82 5.10
C ASP A 679 -10.39 4.00 4.69
N GLY A 680 -10.97 4.90 3.89
CA GLY A 680 -10.31 6.07 3.32
C GLY A 680 -10.91 7.38 3.83
N THR A 681 -10.07 8.29 4.31
CA THR A 681 -10.48 9.66 4.71
C THR A 681 -9.88 10.71 3.78
N LYS A 682 -10.70 11.67 3.33
CA LYS A 682 -10.24 12.78 2.50
C LYS A 682 -9.40 13.78 3.31
N TYR A 683 -8.26 14.17 2.74
CA TYR A 683 -7.44 15.31 3.14
C TYR A 683 -7.40 16.34 2.01
N ASP A 684 -7.46 17.62 2.36
CA ASP A 684 -7.35 18.71 1.38
C ASP A 684 -5.88 18.92 0.98
N LEU A 685 -5.66 19.19 -0.31
CA LEU A 685 -4.33 19.32 -0.91
C LEU A 685 -4.19 20.67 -1.62
N TYR A 686 -2.95 21.15 -1.75
CA TYR A 686 -2.65 22.14 -2.77
C TYR A 686 -2.90 21.62 -4.18
N GLU A 687 -3.43 22.48 -5.04
CA GLU A 687 -4.01 22.10 -6.34
C GLU A 687 -2.97 21.84 -7.45
N GLN A 688 -1.68 22.11 -7.23
CA GLN A 688 -0.65 22.13 -8.28
C GLN A 688 0.18 20.83 -8.36
N ASN A 689 -0.46 19.68 -8.16
CA ASN A 689 0.20 18.37 -8.30
C ASN A 689 -0.66 17.39 -9.11
N LEU A 690 -0.03 16.32 -9.59
CA LEU A 690 -0.68 15.30 -10.41
C LEU A 690 -1.70 14.46 -9.63
N LEU A 691 -1.57 14.38 -8.29
CA LEU A 691 -2.45 13.59 -7.41
C LEU A 691 -3.75 14.29 -7.00
N SER A 692 -3.78 15.62 -7.08
CA SER A 692 -4.93 16.44 -6.72
C SER A 692 -6.09 16.18 -7.68
N GLU A 693 -7.15 15.56 -7.17
CA GLU A 693 -8.39 15.31 -7.91
C GLU A 693 -9.59 15.85 -7.13
N TYR A 694 -10.60 16.30 -7.88
CA TYR A 694 -11.84 16.81 -7.30
C TYR A 694 -12.70 15.64 -6.83
N HIS A 695 -13.08 15.64 -5.55
CA HIS A 695 -13.91 14.60 -4.98
C HIS A 695 -15.41 14.97 -5.02
N ILE A 696 -16.20 14.20 -5.79
CA ILE A 696 -17.63 14.48 -6.00
C ILE A 696 -18.43 14.40 -4.68
N ARG A 697 -18.17 13.38 -3.83
CA ARG A 697 -18.88 13.19 -2.53
C ARG A 697 -18.55 14.25 -1.46
N TYR A 698 -17.37 14.86 -1.51
CA TYR A 698 -16.83 15.69 -0.41
C TYR A 698 -16.64 17.16 -0.81
N GLY A 699 -16.89 17.53 -2.07
CA GLY A 699 -16.77 18.90 -2.58
C GLY A 699 -15.39 19.52 -2.39
N GLY A 700 -14.47 19.34 -3.36
CA GLY A 700 -13.15 20.00 -3.35
C GLY A 700 -12.00 19.12 -3.81
N TYR A 701 -10.82 19.72 -3.95
CA TYR A 701 -9.58 19.05 -4.36
C TYR A 701 -8.85 18.42 -3.17
N GLY A 702 -8.46 17.16 -3.28
CA GLY A 702 -7.78 16.46 -2.19
C GLY A 702 -7.20 15.11 -2.57
N GLY A 703 -6.74 14.36 -1.57
CA GLY A 703 -6.38 12.95 -1.65
C GLY A 703 -6.99 12.15 -0.50
N ILE A 704 -6.93 10.83 -0.59
CA ILE A 704 -7.51 9.89 0.37
C ILE A 704 -6.37 9.27 1.19
N ALA A 705 -6.36 9.50 2.49
CA ALA A 705 -5.55 8.75 3.43
C ALA A 705 -6.27 7.44 3.74
N TYR A 706 -5.69 6.34 3.28
CA TYR A 706 -6.24 5.01 3.39
C TYR A 706 -5.57 4.26 4.52
N HIS A 707 -6.35 3.66 5.42
CA HIS A 707 -5.85 3.00 6.62
C HIS A 707 -6.38 1.57 6.73
N HIS A 708 -5.55 0.67 7.27
CA HIS A 708 -6.01 -0.60 7.84
C HIS A 708 -5.91 -0.53 9.35
N VAL A 709 -7.02 -0.75 10.05
CA VAL A 709 -7.09 -0.75 11.51
C VAL A 709 -7.45 -2.15 11.98
N ALA A 710 -6.61 -2.73 12.83
CA ALA A 710 -6.84 -4.05 13.42
C ALA A 710 -8.07 -4.05 14.32
N ASP A 711 -8.66 -5.22 14.55
CA ASP A 711 -9.70 -5.40 15.58
C ASP A 711 -9.23 -5.00 16.99
N SER A 712 -7.92 -4.97 17.23
CA SER A 712 -7.29 -4.44 18.44
C SER A 712 -7.06 -2.92 18.43
N TYR A 713 -7.79 -2.13 17.65
CA TYR A 713 -7.72 -0.64 17.63
C TYR A 713 -6.38 -0.01 17.19
N ILE A 714 -5.47 -0.75 16.54
CA ILE A 714 -4.19 -0.19 16.09
C ILE A 714 -4.09 -0.17 14.57
N ALA A 715 -3.54 0.91 14.00
CA ALA A 715 -3.40 1.04 12.55
C ALA A 715 -2.17 0.26 12.04
N LEU A 716 -2.41 -0.74 11.21
CA LEU A 716 -1.37 -1.62 10.66
C LEU A 716 -0.69 -1.01 9.43
N PHE A 717 -1.46 -0.24 8.65
CA PHE A 717 -1.02 0.28 7.37
C PHE A 717 -1.66 1.63 7.09
N SER A 718 -0.90 2.50 6.41
CA SER A 718 -1.41 3.74 5.85
C SER A 718 -0.78 4.07 4.51
N HIS A 719 -1.58 4.60 3.58
CA HIS A 719 -1.14 5.02 2.25
C HIS A 719 -1.94 6.23 1.76
N PHE A 720 -1.33 7.08 0.95
CA PHE A 720 -1.99 8.26 0.40
C PHE A 720 -2.34 8.05 -1.07
N ILE A 721 -3.63 8.04 -1.38
CA ILE A 721 -4.19 7.70 -2.69
C ILE A 721 -4.81 8.95 -3.32
N PRO A 722 -4.62 9.21 -4.63
CA PRO A 722 -5.33 10.30 -5.30
C PRO A 722 -6.85 10.06 -5.34
N CYS A 723 -7.64 11.12 -5.11
CA CYS A 723 -9.11 11.07 -5.20
C CYS A 723 -9.57 10.50 -6.55
N GLY A 724 -10.65 9.73 -6.57
CA GLY A 724 -11.20 9.16 -7.81
C GLY A 724 -10.48 7.91 -8.35
N THR A 725 -9.44 7.45 -7.64
CA THR A 725 -8.86 6.10 -7.82
C THR A 725 -9.72 5.08 -7.06
N TRP A 726 -9.82 3.87 -7.60
CA TRP A 726 -10.58 2.80 -6.95
C TRP A 726 -9.80 2.26 -5.75
N GLU A 727 -10.30 2.49 -4.52
CA GLU A 727 -9.58 2.20 -3.27
C GLU A 727 -9.31 0.71 -3.07
N ALA A 728 -10.17 -0.15 -3.62
CA ALA A 728 -10.04 -1.60 -3.47
C ALA A 728 -8.75 -2.18 -4.09
N VAL A 729 -8.05 -1.40 -4.92
CA VAL A 729 -6.72 -1.73 -5.43
C VAL A 729 -5.67 -1.78 -4.30
N TYR A 730 -5.87 -1.04 -3.22
CA TYR A 730 -4.91 -0.90 -2.12
C TYR A 730 -5.26 -1.77 -0.88
N ILE A 731 -6.49 -2.30 -0.84
CA ILE A 731 -6.99 -3.25 0.18
C ILE A 731 -6.04 -4.42 0.39
N ILE A 732 -5.57 -5.06 -0.68
CA ILE A 732 -4.72 -6.26 -0.56
C ILE A 732 -3.27 -5.86 -0.28
N ASP A 733 -2.79 -4.83 -0.97
CA ASP A 733 -1.43 -4.31 -0.84
C ASP A 733 -1.08 -3.95 0.61
N GLY A 734 -2.02 -3.36 1.36
CA GLY A 734 -1.80 -2.98 2.75
C GLY A 734 -1.58 -4.16 3.69
N LEU A 735 -2.25 -5.31 3.44
CA LEU A 735 -2.03 -6.53 4.21
C LEU A 735 -0.71 -7.20 3.82
N LEU A 736 -0.42 -7.31 2.53
CA LEU A 736 0.82 -7.95 2.06
C LEU A 736 2.09 -7.19 2.45
N LYS A 737 2.01 -5.86 2.57
CA LYS A 737 3.13 -5.00 2.99
C LYS A 737 3.31 -4.93 4.51
N ASN A 738 2.37 -5.46 5.29
CA ASN A 738 2.46 -5.47 6.74
C ASN A 738 3.46 -6.54 7.21
N SER A 739 4.58 -6.11 7.79
CA SER A 739 5.61 -7.00 8.34
C SER A 739 5.58 -7.11 9.87
N SER A 740 4.52 -6.62 10.51
CA SER A 740 4.33 -6.77 11.96
C SER A 740 3.91 -8.19 12.36
N LEU A 741 3.92 -8.49 13.66
CA LEU A 741 3.43 -9.76 14.21
C LEU A 741 1.91 -9.90 14.12
N ILE A 742 1.19 -8.79 13.95
CA ILE A 742 -0.27 -8.78 13.79
C ILE A 742 -0.55 -9.03 12.30
N GLN A 743 -1.00 -10.24 11.96
CA GLN A 743 -1.25 -10.67 10.58
C GLN A 743 -2.74 -11.04 10.37
N PRO A 744 -3.61 -10.06 10.06
CA PRO A 744 -5.02 -10.32 9.84
C PRO A 744 -5.26 -11.20 8.62
N LYS A 745 -6.14 -12.19 8.77
CA LYS A 745 -6.62 -13.04 7.66
C LYS A 745 -7.99 -12.60 7.12
N THR A 746 -8.72 -11.80 7.91
CA THR A 746 -10.03 -11.26 7.54
C THR A 746 -9.94 -9.76 7.34
N LEU A 747 -10.52 -9.25 6.24
CA LEU A 747 -10.53 -7.82 5.96
C LEU A 747 -11.95 -7.32 5.73
N HIS A 748 -12.34 -6.35 6.53
CA HIS A 748 -13.58 -5.60 6.37
C HIS A 748 -13.30 -4.37 5.49
N ALA A 749 -14.16 -4.12 4.50
CA ALA A 749 -14.01 -2.98 3.59
C ALA A 749 -15.37 -2.32 3.32
N ASP A 750 -15.37 -1.08 2.83
CA ASP A 750 -16.61 -0.45 2.36
C ASP A 750 -17.07 -1.04 1.01
N THR A 751 -18.20 -0.55 0.52
CA THR A 751 -18.89 -0.91 -0.72
C THR A 751 -17.96 -0.98 -1.94
N GLN A 752 -16.89 -0.17 -1.98
CA GLN A 752 -15.91 -0.19 -3.08
C GLN A 752 -15.18 -1.53 -3.21
N GLY A 753 -15.08 -2.33 -2.15
CA GLY A 753 -14.45 -3.66 -2.14
C GLY A 753 -15.26 -4.77 -2.81
N GLN A 754 -16.49 -4.51 -3.28
CA GLN A 754 -17.42 -5.55 -3.78
C GLN A 754 -17.13 -6.11 -5.19
N SER A 755 -16.03 -5.70 -5.82
CA SER A 755 -15.68 -6.12 -7.18
C SER A 755 -15.27 -7.58 -7.25
N THR A 756 -15.72 -8.27 -8.29
CA THR A 756 -15.45 -9.70 -8.51
C THR A 756 -13.95 -10.01 -8.63
N PRO A 757 -13.13 -9.29 -9.42
CA PRO A 757 -11.67 -9.47 -9.40
C PRO A 757 -11.01 -9.35 -8.03
N VAL A 758 -11.49 -8.46 -7.15
CA VAL A 758 -10.91 -8.30 -5.80
C VAL A 758 -11.31 -9.47 -4.89
N PHE A 759 -12.56 -9.95 -4.98
CA PHE A 759 -12.95 -11.20 -4.30
C PHE A 759 -12.10 -12.39 -4.75
N ALA A 760 -11.86 -12.53 -6.06
CA ALA A 760 -11.03 -13.60 -6.60
C ALA A 760 -9.58 -13.52 -6.11
N LEU A 761 -8.96 -12.34 -6.20
CA LEU A 761 -7.57 -12.17 -5.79
C LEU A 761 -7.40 -12.33 -4.27
N SER A 762 -8.31 -11.75 -3.46
CA SER A 762 -8.30 -11.94 -2.01
C SER A 762 -8.43 -13.41 -1.64
N HIS A 763 -9.38 -14.13 -2.27
CA HIS A 763 -9.55 -15.56 -2.05
C HIS A 763 -8.28 -16.31 -2.36
N LEU A 764 -7.69 -16.10 -3.56
CA LEU A 764 -6.45 -16.76 -3.98
C LEU A 764 -5.23 -16.41 -3.12
N LEU A 765 -5.25 -15.30 -2.37
CA LEU A 765 -4.21 -14.94 -1.41
C LEU A 765 -4.48 -15.43 0.02
N GLY A 766 -5.56 -16.17 0.25
CA GLY A 766 -5.95 -16.65 1.58
C GLY A 766 -6.59 -15.57 2.47
N ILE A 767 -7.07 -14.47 1.89
CA ILE A 767 -7.67 -13.34 2.60
C ILE A 767 -9.20 -13.44 2.53
N LYS A 768 -9.86 -13.53 3.69
CA LYS A 768 -11.34 -13.50 3.78
C LYS A 768 -11.83 -12.05 3.71
N LEU A 769 -12.23 -11.62 2.52
CA LEU A 769 -12.79 -10.29 2.29
C LEU A 769 -14.27 -10.24 2.70
N MET A 770 -14.61 -9.29 3.58
CA MET A 770 -15.96 -9.10 4.13
C MET A 770 -16.42 -7.65 3.96
N PRO A 771 -16.80 -7.22 2.74
CA PRO A 771 -17.23 -5.85 2.51
C PRO A 771 -18.60 -5.59 3.14
N ARG A 772 -18.84 -4.35 3.58
CA ARG A 772 -20.17 -3.87 3.96
C ARG A 772 -21.03 -3.76 2.70
N ILE A 773 -22.21 -4.36 2.71
CA ILE A 773 -23.14 -4.33 1.57
C ILE A 773 -24.37 -3.48 1.91
N ARG A 774 -24.55 -2.37 1.18
CA ARG A 774 -25.71 -1.49 1.33
C ARG A 774 -26.89 -1.91 0.43
N ASN A 775 -26.66 -2.09 -0.86
CA ASN A 775 -27.68 -2.47 -1.85
C ASN A 775 -27.48 -3.91 -2.35
N TRP A 776 -27.67 -4.88 -1.46
CA TRP A 776 -27.44 -6.29 -1.82
C TRP A 776 -28.45 -6.81 -2.87
N LYS A 777 -29.65 -6.23 -2.96
CA LYS A 777 -30.69 -6.56 -3.94
C LYS A 777 -30.25 -6.34 -5.40
N ASP A 778 -29.36 -5.37 -5.64
CA ASP A 778 -28.88 -5.03 -6.99
C ASP A 778 -27.77 -6.00 -7.47
N LEU A 779 -27.33 -6.93 -6.60
CA LEU A 779 -26.24 -7.85 -6.89
C LEU A 779 -26.77 -9.19 -7.39
N THR A 780 -26.24 -9.64 -8.53
CA THR A 780 -26.53 -10.96 -9.09
C THR A 780 -25.89 -12.08 -8.28
N PHE A 781 -26.70 -13.06 -7.87
CA PHE A 781 -26.28 -14.36 -7.36
C PHE A 781 -26.16 -15.36 -8.52
N TYR A 782 -25.11 -16.18 -8.50
CA TYR A 782 -24.80 -17.13 -9.56
C TYR A 782 -24.99 -18.57 -9.10
N ARG A 783 -25.61 -19.41 -9.93
CA ARG A 783 -25.79 -20.85 -9.67
C ARG A 783 -24.57 -21.65 -10.11
N PRO A 784 -24.33 -22.83 -9.49
CA PRO A 784 -23.32 -23.77 -9.97
C PRO A 784 -23.56 -24.18 -11.43
N ASP A 785 -24.76 -24.64 -11.78
CA ASP A 785 -25.16 -24.93 -13.15
C ASP A 785 -26.54 -24.33 -13.44
N LYS A 786 -26.87 -24.20 -14.74
CA LYS A 786 -28.18 -23.67 -15.17
C LYS A 786 -29.38 -24.53 -14.73
N ASN A 787 -29.14 -25.81 -14.50
CA ASN A 787 -30.18 -26.78 -14.14
C ASN A 787 -30.33 -26.94 -12.61
N THR A 788 -29.47 -26.31 -11.81
CA THR A 788 -29.57 -26.37 -10.34
C THR A 788 -30.74 -25.49 -9.88
N THR A 789 -31.64 -26.04 -9.07
CA THR A 789 -32.79 -25.34 -8.49
C THR A 789 -32.83 -25.51 -6.98
N TYR A 790 -33.22 -24.47 -6.26
CA TYR A 790 -33.38 -24.48 -4.80
C TYR A 790 -34.85 -24.39 -4.41
N GLN A 791 -35.24 -24.87 -3.23
CA GLN A 791 -36.64 -24.96 -2.84
C GLN A 791 -37.21 -23.61 -2.37
N HIS A 792 -36.42 -22.83 -1.63
CA HIS A 792 -36.85 -21.61 -0.96
C HIS A 792 -36.18 -20.36 -1.53
N ILE A 793 -34.89 -20.42 -1.87
CA ILE A 793 -34.09 -19.24 -2.26
C ILE A 793 -33.85 -19.10 -3.77
N ASP A 794 -34.55 -19.88 -4.61
CA ASP A 794 -34.31 -19.96 -6.05
C ASP A 794 -34.38 -18.59 -6.76
N SER A 795 -35.30 -17.73 -6.31
CA SER A 795 -35.52 -16.38 -6.86
C SER A 795 -34.32 -15.44 -6.72
N LEU A 796 -33.36 -15.73 -5.84
CA LEU A 796 -32.15 -14.91 -5.67
C LEU A 796 -31.19 -15.01 -6.87
N PHE A 797 -31.23 -16.12 -7.61
CA PHE A 797 -30.22 -16.47 -8.60
C PHE A 797 -30.66 -16.12 -10.02
N SER A 798 -29.81 -15.39 -10.77
CA SER A 798 -30.16 -14.90 -12.12
C SER A 798 -29.25 -15.41 -13.25
N ASP A 799 -28.10 -16.01 -12.95
CA ASP A 799 -27.14 -16.48 -13.95
C ASP A 799 -26.31 -17.67 -13.40
N SER A 800 -25.43 -18.25 -14.22
CA SER A 800 -24.59 -19.42 -13.89
C SER A 800 -23.09 -19.13 -14.07
N ILE A 801 -22.23 -19.88 -13.38
CA ILE A 801 -20.77 -19.73 -13.45
C ILE A 801 -20.20 -20.42 -14.71
N ASN A 802 -19.20 -19.78 -15.36
CA ASN A 802 -18.46 -20.41 -16.45
C ASN A 802 -17.21 -21.14 -15.97
N TRP A 803 -17.38 -22.40 -15.54
CA TRP A 803 -16.29 -23.26 -15.03
C TRP A 803 -15.15 -23.51 -16.03
N LYS A 804 -15.46 -23.59 -17.33
CA LYS A 804 -14.46 -23.83 -18.38
C LYS A 804 -13.40 -22.73 -18.40
N LEU A 805 -13.80 -21.49 -18.12
CA LEU A 805 -12.88 -20.35 -18.12
C LEU A 805 -11.90 -20.42 -16.95
N ILE A 806 -12.37 -20.78 -15.75
CA ILE A 806 -11.52 -20.97 -14.57
C ILE A 806 -10.53 -22.11 -14.82
N LYS A 807 -11.02 -23.25 -15.32
CA LYS A 807 -10.21 -24.42 -15.66
C LYS A 807 -9.10 -24.10 -16.68
N THR A 808 -9.44 -23.37 -17.74
CA THR A 808 -8.49 -23.04 -18.83
C THR A 808 -7.38 -22.10 -18.36
N HIS A 809 -7.69 -21.14 -17.50
CA HIS A 809 -6.76 -20.10 -17.04
C HIS A 809 -6.24 -20.31 -15.62
N TRP A 810 -6.39 -21.52 -15.06
CA TRP A 810 -5.94 -21.85 -13.72
C TRP A 810 -4.44 -21.57 -13.54
N GLN A 811 -3.62 -21.97 -14.51
CA GLN A 811 -2.17 -21.69 -14.50
C GLN A 811 -1.88 -20.20 -14.46
N ASP A 812 -2.61 -19.39 -15.22
CA ASP A 812 -2.41 -17.93 -15.24
C ASP A 812 -2.81 -17.28 -13.92
N LEU A 813 -3.90 -17.76 -13.28
CA LEU A 813 -4.34 -17.30 -11.96
C LEU A 813 -3.27 -17.55 -10.89
N PHE A 814 -2.73 -18.78 -10.82
CA PHE A 814 -1.70 -19.13 -9.84
C PHE A 814 -0.36 -18.48 -10.14
N ARG A 815 0.04 -18.34 -11.41
CA ARG A 815 1.25 -17.61 -11.80
C ARG A 815 1.24 -16.18 -11.26
N VAL A 816 0.09 -15.52 -11.36
CA VAL A 816 -0.11 -14.16 -10.84
C VAL A 816 0.01 -14.11 -9.32
N VAL A 817 -0.70 -15.00 -8.63
CA VAL A 817 -0.76 -15.02 -7.17
C VAL A 817 0.61 -15.35 -6.57
N LEU A 818 1.33 -16.32 -7.14
CA LEU A 818 2.69 -16.65 -6.73
C LEU A 818 3.65 -15.50 -6.99
N SER A 819 3.52 -14.79 -8.12
CA SER A 819 4.32 -13.58 -8.40
C SER A 819 4.05 -12.45 -7.40
N ILE A 820 2.82 -12.33 -6.88
CA ILE A 820 2.47 -11.38 -5.82
C ILE A 820 3.04 -11.82 -4.47
N SER A 821 2.87 -13.10 -4.11
CA SER A 821 3.33 -13.65 -2.83
C SER A 821 4.85 -13.58 -2.65
N THR A 822 5.60 -13.67 -3.75
CA THR A 822 7.06 -13.53 -3.79
C THR A 822 7.54 -12.08 -3.92
N GLY A 823 6.61 -11.12 -4.01
CA GLY A 823 6.93 -9.69 -4.09
C GLY A 823 7.44 -9.21 -5.45
N LYS A 824 7.36 -10.03 -6.52
CA LYS A 824 7.82 -9.66 -7.86
C LYS A 824 6.96 -8.57 -8.51
N ILE A 825 5.66 -8.57 -8.22
CA ILE A 825 4.69 -7.55 -8.65
C ILE A 825 3.75 -7.20 -7.49
N SER A 826 3.32 -5.94 -7.38
CA SER A 826 2.32 -5.57 -6.37
C SER A 826 0.91 -5.97 -6.80
N SER A 827 0.05 -6.27 -5.81
CA SER A 827 -1.36 -6.55 -6.07
C SER A 827 -2.09 -5.31 -6.63
N SER A 828 -1.68 -4.11 -6.22
CA SER A 828 -2.24 -2.84 -6.68
C SER A 828 -1.99 -2.56 -8.17
N VAL A 829 -0.78 -2.84 -8.68
CA VAL A 829 -0.45 -2.68 -10.10
C VAL A 829 -1.32 -3.62 -10.94
N LEU A 830 -1.46 -4.87 -10.52
CA LEU A 830 -2.26 -5.85 -11.22
C LEU A 830 -3.76 -5.52 -11.17
N LEU A 831 -4.31 -5.21 -10.00
CA LEU A 831 -5.73 -4.86 -9.84
C LEU A 831 -6.11 -3.60 -10.61
N ARG A 832 -5.19 -2.65 -10.79
CA ARG A 832 -5.43 -1.48 -11.66
C ARG A 832 -5.62 -1.89 -13.12
N LYS A 833 -4.87 -2.89 -13.58
CA LYS A 833 -4.96 -3.46 -14.94
C LYS A 833 -6.20 -4.34 -15.09
N LEU A 834 -6.52 -5.15 -14.07
CA LEU A 834 -7.71 -6.02 -14.02
C LEU A 834 -9.00 -5.25 -13.70
N GLY A 835 -8.95 -4.06 -13.12
CA GLY A 835 -10.14 -3.29 -12.76
C GLY A 835 -10.85 -2.64 -13.95
N ASN A 836 -10.17 -2.53 -15.09
CA ASN A 836 -10.72 -1.94 -16.31
C ASN A 836 -11.22 -3.05 -17.24
N TYR A 837 -12.45 -2.89 -17.74
CA TYR A 837 -13.07 -3.85 -18.65
C TYR A 837 -12.25 -3.94 -19.94
N SER A 838 -11.48 -5.03 -20.08
CA SER A 838 -10.84 -5.39 -21.34
C SER A 838 -11.61 -6.53 -22.00
N ARG A 839 -11.95 -6.33 -23.27
CA ARG A 839 -12.53 -7.38 -24.12
C ARG A 839 -11.49 -8.45 -24.47
N LYS A 840 -10.20 -8.08 -24.48
CA LYS A 840 -9.06 -8.90 -24.92
C LYS A 840 -8.44 -9.69 -23.77
N ASN A 841 -8.36 -9.10 -22.58
CA ASN A 841 -7.68 -9.68 -21.44
C ASN A 841 -8.43 -10.92 -20.90
N ARG A 842 -7.95 -12.11 -21.25
CA ARG A 842 -8.52 -13.39 -20.83
C ARG A 842 -8.32 -13.65 -19.33
N LEU A 843 -7.20 -13.19 -18.77
CA LEU A 843 -6.89 -13.26 -17.35
C LEU A 843 -7.93 -12.48 -16.52
N TYR A 844 -8.31 -11.27 -16.96
CA TYR A 844 -9.40 -10.52 -16.33
C TYR A 844 -10.71 -11.30 -16.28
N LYS A 845 -11.10 -11.95 -17.39
CA LYS A 845 -12.32 -12.74 -17.44
C LYS A 845 -12.25 -13.92 -16.46
N ALA A 846 -11.10 -14.58 -16.34
CA ALA A 846 -10.89 -15.68 -15.38
C ALA A 846 -11.03 -15.20 -13.92
N PHE A 847 -10.36 -14.10 -13.55
CA PHE A 847 -10.52 -13.47 -12.23
C PHE A 847 -11.97 -13.07 -11.95
N ARG A 848 -12.67 -12.54 -12.97
CA ARG A 848 -14.09 -12.18 -12.84
C ARG A 848 -14.97 -13.39 -12.56
N GLU A 849 -14.80 -14.50 -13.28
CA GLU A 849 -15.58 -15.74 -13.06
C GLU A 849 -15.31 -16.35 -11.69
N LEU A 850 -14.04 -16.49 -11.28
CA LEU A 850 -13.70 -16.96 -9.94
C LEU A 850 -14.31 -16.04 -8.87
N GLY A 851 -14.27 -14.74 -9.10
CA GLY A 851 -14.81 -13.73 -8.20
C GLY A 851 -16.33 -13.79 -8.06
N ARG A 852 -17.04 -14.23 -9.11
CA ARG A 852 -18.50 -14.46 -9.07
C ARG A 852 -18.83 -15.60 -8.10
N VAL A 853 -18.03 -16.67 -8.07
CA VAL A 853 -18.20 -17.78 -7.12
C VAL A 853 -18.04 -17.28 -5.69
N VAL A 854 -16.86 -16.72 -5.37
CA VAL A 854 -16.51 -16.26 -4.02
C VAL A 854 -17.50 -15.21 -3.51
N ARG A 855 -17.88 -14.25 -4.36
CA ARG A 855 -18.84 -13.20 -3.99
C ARG A 855 -20.23 -13.77 -3.72
N THR A 856 -20.69 -14.74 -4.51
CA THR A 856 -22.01 -15.35 -4.30
C THR A 856 -22.05 -16.10 -2.98
N VAL A 857 -21.01 -16.88 -2.67
CA VAL A 857 -20.87 -17.55 -1.36
C VAL A 857 -20.93 -16.54 -0.22
N PHE A 858 -20.13 -15.47 -0.30
CA PHE A 858 -20.15 -14.42 0.72
C PHE A 858 -21.52 -13.75 0.86
N LEU A 859 -22.23 -13.50 -0.24
CA LEU A 859 -23.58 -12.91 -0.20
C LEU A 859 -24.57 -13.84 0.51
N LEU A 860 -24.51 -15.15 0.24
CA LEU A 860 -25.34 -16.16 0.91
C LEU A 860 -25.06 -16.23 2.41
N GLU A 861 -23.78 -16.20 2.82
CA GLU A 861 -23.40 -16.09 4.24
C GLU A 861 -23.90 -14.77 4.86
N TYR A 862 -23.77 -13.65 4.13
CA TYR A 862 -24.12 -12.31 4.62
C TYR A 862 -25.62 -12.14 4.90
N ILE A 863 -26.48 -12.67 4.03
CA ILE A 863 -27.94 -12.57 4.19
C ILE A 863 -28.46 -13.52 5.28
N SER A 864 -27.79 -14.65 5.49
CA SER A 864 -28.21 -15.70 6.42
C SER A 864 -27.69 -15.49 7.85
N ASP A 865 -26.50 -14.90 8.05
CA ASP A 865 -25.89 -14.74 9.38
C ASP A 865 -25.94 -13.31 9.95
N ALA A 866 -26.67 -13.13 11.05
CA ALA A 866 -26.72 -11.87 11.79
C ALA A 866 -25.44 -11.55 12.57
N LYS A 867 -24.70 -12.57 13.03
CA LYS A 867 -23.43 -12.39 13.76
C LYS A 867 -22.37 -11.82 12.82
N LEU A 868 -22.23 -12.39 11.62
CA LEU A 868 -21.37 -11.87 10.56
C LEU A 868 -21.67 -10.38 10.25
N ARG A 869 -22.95 -10.02 10.06
CA ARG A 869 -23.34 -8.61 9.82
C ARG A 869 -22.99 -7.68 10.98
N ARG A 870 -23.18 -8.11 12.24
CA ARG A 870 -22.76 -7.33 13.42
C ARG A 870 -21.25 -7.15 13.48
N GLN A 871 -20.48 -8.20 13.18
CA GLN A 871 -19.03 -8.13 13.16
C GLN A 871 -18.51 -7.13 12.12
N ILE A 872 -19.06 -7.16 10.89
CA ILE A 872 -18.72 -6.20 9.83
C ILE A 872 -19.03 -4.76 10.27
N GLN A 873 -20.20 -4.54 10.90
CA GLN A 873 -20.57 -3.21 11.39
C GLN A 873 -19.64 -2.73 12.52
N ALA A 874 -19.30 -3.58 13.48
CA ALA A 874 -18.40 -3.24 14.58
C ALA A 874 -16.99 -2.88 14.07
N ALA A 875 -16.46 -3.66 13.13
CA ALA A 875 -15.16 -3.37 12.52
C ALA A 875 -15.16 -2.04 11.74
N THR A 876 -16.25 -1.75 11.02
CA THR A 876 -16.41 -0.47 10.31
C THR A 876 -16.47 0.70 11.28
N ASN A 877 -17.20 0.58 12.39
CA ASN A 877 -17.24 1.65 13.39
C ASN A 877 -15.85 1.94 14.00
N LYS A 878 -15.01 0.90 14.23
CA LYS A 878 -13.65 1.08 14.76
C LYS A 878 -12.75 1.89 13.82
N VAL A 879 -12.80 1.63 12.51
CA VAL A 879 -11.99 2.37 11.53
C VAL A 879 -12.50 3.81 11.36
N GLU A 880 -13.82 4.02 11.41
CA GLU A 880 -14.42 5.38 11.41
C GLU A 880 -13.97 6.18 12.64
N SER A 881 -13.98 5.57 13.84
CA SER A 881 -13.47 6.21 15.07
C SER A 881 -11.97 6.50 15.00
N TYR A 882 -11.18 5.59 14.42
CA TYR A 882 -9.74 5.82 14.19
C TYR A 882 -9.50 7.04 13.30
N ASN A 883 -10.27 7.20 12.23
CA ASN A 883 -10.14 8.34 11.33
C ASN A 883 -10.41 9.68 12.04
N GLY A 884 -11.40 9.72 12.95
CA GLY A 884 -11.62 10.88 13.81
C GLY A 884 -10.44 11.14 14.77
N PHE A 885 -9.93 10.08 15.39
CA PHE A 885 -8.81 10.13 16.32
C PHE A 885 -7.51 10.59 15.65
N SER A 886 -7.15 10.04 14.49
CA SER A 886 -5.94 10.42 13.76
C SER A 886 -5.98 11.87 13.26
N LYS A 887 -7.15 12.32 12.80
CA LYS A 887 -7.39 13.70 12.37
C LYS A 887 -7.21 14.70 13.53
N TRP A 888 -7.49 14.32 14.77
CA TRP A 888 -7.29 15.17 15.95
C TRP A 888 -5.80 15.57 16.13
N PHE A 889 -4.85 14.73 15.72
CA PHE A 889 -3.42 15.08 15.79
C PHE A 889 -2.99 16.04 14.67
N CYS A 890 -3.70 16.12 13.55
CA CYS A 890 -3.42 17.04 12.44
C CYS A 890 -3.96 18.47 12.72
N PHE A 891 -3.56 19.08 13.83
CA PHE A 891 -4.04 20.42 14.22
C PHE A 891 -3.26 21.58 13.60
N GLY A 892 -2.10 21.33 12.99
CA GLY A 892 -1.34 22.33 12.24
C GLY A 892 -1.81 22.51 10.79
N GLY A 893 -1.55 23.71 10.23
CA GLY A 893 -1.72 23.97 8.79
C GLY A 893 -3.15 23.85 8.27
N GLU A 894 -4.17 24.05 9.12
CA GLU A 894 -5.60 23.89 8.80
C GLU A 894 -5.97 22.48 8.26
N GLY A 895 -5.12 21.48 8.50
CA GLY A 895 -5.30 20.13 7.96
C GLY A 895 -4.99 20.00 6.46
N ILE A 896 -4.47 21.05 5.82
CA ILE A 896 -4.09 21.05 4.40
C ILE A 896 -2.67 20.49 4.27
N ILE A 897 -2.49 19.55 3.34
CA ILE A 897 -1.16 19.08 2.97
C ILE A 897 -0.56 20.04 1.92
N ALA A 898 0.36 20.89 2.37
CA ALA A 898 0.95 21.99 1.60
C ALA A 898 2.10 21.57 0.65
N ASN A 899 2.35 20.27 0.45
CA ASN A 899 3.42 19.78 -0.42
C ASN A 899 2.85 19.16 -1.71
N ASN A 900 3.55 19.35 -2.83
CA ASN A 900 3.17 18.82 -4.15
C ASN A 900 3.95 17.55 -4.54
N ASP A 901 5.00 17.17 -3.80
CA ASP A 901 5.70 15.89 -4.01
C ASP A 901 4.87 14.75 -3.40
N PRO A 902 4.41 13.76 -4.21
CA PRO A 902 3.70 12.57 -3.73
C PRO A 902 4.34 11.88 -2.53
N GLU A 903 5.68 11.76 -2.53
CA GLU A 903 6.40 11.06 -1.46
C GLU A 903 6.27 11.81 -0.13
N GLU A 904 6.35 13.15 -0.17
CA GLU A 904 6.20 13.98 1.03
C GLU A 904 4.74 14.03 1.51
N GLN A 905 3.76 13.96 0.60
CA GLN A 905 2.35 13.83 0.97
C GLN A 905 2.10 12.51 1.72
N GLU A 906 2.62 11.40 1.21
CA GLU A 906 2.49 10.10 1.88
C GLU A 906 3.26 10.06 3.21
N LYS A 907 4.42 10.71 3.30
CA LYS A 907 5.16 10.84 4.57
C LYS A 907 4.32 11.52 5.64
N ILE A 908 3.58 12.59 5.31
CA ILE A 908 2.71 13.27 6.28
C ILE A 908 1.67 12.31 6.86
N ILE A 909 1.01 11.51 6.02
CA ILE A 909 0.05 10.49 6.48
C ILE A 909 0.73 9.44 7.38
N LYS A 910 1.92 8.97 7.00
CA LYS A 910 2.68 8.00 7.81
C LYS A 910 3.17 8.58 9.14
N TYR A 911 3.61 9.83 9.17
CA TYR A 911 3.96 10.53 10.40
C TYR A 911 2.75 10.62 11.33
N ASN A 912 1.58 11.03 10.80
CA ASN A 912 0.35 11.10 11.58
C ASN A 912 -0.07 9.72 12.10
N THR A 913 0.02 8.68 11.28
CA THR A 913 -0.24 7.28 11.70
C THR A 913 0.71 6.85 12.83
N LEU A 914 1.99 7.23 12.76
CA LEU A 914 2.98 6.91 13.79
C LEU A 914 2.65 7.63 15.10
N VAL A 915 2.29 8.91 15.06
CA VAL A 915 1.84 9.67 16.23
C VAL A 915 0.57 9.05 16.83
N ALA A 916 -0.44 8.75 16.01
CA ALA A 916 -1.67 8.13 16.46
C ALA A 916 -1.41 6.77 17.14
N ASN A 917 -0.61 5.89 16.52
CA ASN A 917 -0.24 4.60 17.10
C ASN A 917 0.59 4.74 18.38
N ALA A 918 1.47 5.73 18.47
CA ALA A 918 2.23 6.00 19.69
C ALA A 918 1.28 6.40 20.84
N VAL A 919 0.29 7.24 20.56
CA VAL A 919 -0.74 7.62 21.55
C VAL A 919 -1.62 6.43 21.93
N ILE A 920 -2.06 5.62 20.97
CA ILE A 920 -2.83 4.38 21.24
C ILE A 920 -2.04 3.47 22.19
N PHE A 921 -0.74 3.31 21.93
CA PHE A 921 0.11 2.48 22.78
C PHE A 921 0.25 3.07 24.19
N GLN A 922 0.54 4.37 24.32
CA GLN A 922 0.63 5.03 25.63
C GLN A 922 -0.70 4.98 26.39
N ASN A 923 -1.82 5.27 25.75
CA ASN A 923 -3.15 5.18 26.36
C ASN A 923 -3.43 3.75 26.84
N THR A 924 -3.03 2.73 26.08
CA THR A 924 -3.21 1.33 26.48
C THR A 924 -2.38 0.99 27.72
N VAL A 925 -1.17 1.54 27.84
CA VAL A 925 -0.33 1.40 29.05
C VAL A 925 -0.97 2.09 30.25
N ASP A 926 -1.40 3.35 30.09
CA ASP A 926 -2.04 4.12 31.16
C ASP A 926 -3.38 3.47 31.59
N LEU A 927 -4.19 2.99 30.64
CA LEU A 927 -5.41 2.23 30.91
C LEU A 927 -5.12 0.94 31.68
N THR A 928 -4.06 0.22 31.32
CA THR A 928 -3.68 -1.01 32.02
C THR A 928 -3.31 -0.71 33.48
N GLU A 929 -2.56 0.37 33.72
CA GLU A 929 -2.19 0.82 35.06
C GLU A 929 -3.44 1.20 35.89
N ILE A 930 -4.37 1.94 35.31
CA ILE A 930 -5.62 2.35 35.98
C ILE A 930 -6.49 1.13 36.30
N LEU A 931 -6.65 0.18 35.38
CA LEU A 931 -7.45 -1.02 35.61
C LEU A 931 -6.83 -1.91 36.71
N GLN A 932 -5.49 -2.04 36.75
CA GLN A 932 -4.80 -2.70 37.86
C GLN A 932 -5.01 -1.97 39.18
N GLN A 933 -4.95 -0.64 39.19
CA GLN A 933 -5.18 0.18 40.38
C GLN A 933 -6.62 0.03 40.89
N LEU A 934 -7.62 0.17 40.03
CA LEU A 934 -9.03 -0.01 40.39
C LEU A 934 -9.29 -1.40 40.97
N LYS A 935 -8.65 -2.44 40.42
CA LYS A 935 -8.72 -3.79 40.98
C LYS A 935 -8.11 -3.86 42.39
N ARG A 936 -6.96 -3.21 42.64
CA ARG A 936 -6.35 -3.12 43.97
C ARG A 936 -7.20 -2.33 44.97
N GLU A 937 -7.95 -1.34 44.48
CA GLU A 937 -8.92 -0.55 45.26
C GLU A 937 -10.23 -1.31 45.55
N GLY A 938 -10.42 -2.52 44.98
CA GLY A 938 -11.55 -3.41 45.25
C GLY A 938 -12.74 -3.26 44.28
N TYR A 939 -12.59 -2.53 43.18
CA TYR A 939 -13.63 -2.41 42.16
C TYR A 939 -13.80 -3.74 41.39
N LEU A 940 -15.05 -4.15 41.16
CA LEU A 940 -15.39 -5.27 40.29
C LEU A 940 -15.48 -4.78 38.84
N ILE A 941 -14.59 -5.26 37.99
CA ILE A 941 -14.53 -4.88 36.57
C ILE A 941 -15.03 -6.07 35.74
N ASP A 942 -16.16 -5.90 35.05
CA ASP A 942 -16.68 -6.91 34.13
C ASP A 942 -15.82 -6.96 32.86
N PRO A 943 -15.34 -8.14 32.43
CA PRO A 943 -14.67 -8.29 31.14
C PRO A 943 -15.45 -7.76 29.93
N GLU A 944 -16.79 -7.77 29.95
CA GLU A 944 -17.61 -7.19 28.87
C GLU A 944 -17.53 -5.66 28.82
N ASP A 945 -17.31 -5.00 29.96
CA ASP A 945 -17.09 -3.55 29.99
C ASP A 945 -15.69 -3.21 29.45
N ILE A 946 -14.67 -4.03 29.75
CA ILE A 946 -13.32 -3.89 29.17
C ILE A 946 -13.35 -4.02 27.63
N LYS A 947 -14.24 -4.86 27.08
CA LYS A 947 -14.41 -5.00 25.63
C LYS A 947 -15.05 -3.77 24.97
N ALA A 948 -15.77 -2.98 25.74
CA ALA A 948 -16.52 -1.83 25.25
C ALA A 948 -15.73 -0.51 25.34
N ILE A 949 -14.73 -0.41 26.22
CA ILE A 949 -13.82 0.75 26.26
C ILE A 949 -12.93 0.82 25.01
N SER A 950 -12.44 2.04 24.72
CA SER A 950 -11.60 2.34 23.55
C SER A 950 -10.28 3.00 23.97
N PRO A 951 -9.15 2.70 23.32
CA PRO A 951 -7.89 3.40 23.57
C PRO A 951 -7.83 4.79 22.90
N TYR A 952 -8.86 5.22 22.17
CA TYR A 952 -8.90 6.51 21.45
C TYR A 952 -9.27 7.71 22.34
N LEU A 953 -8.71 7.78 23.55
CA LEU A 953 -8.92 8.88 24.48
C LEU A 953 -8.00 10.06 24.13
N THR A 954 -8.54 11.28 24.12
CA THR A 954 -7.78 12.50 23.75
C THR A 954 -7.82 13.62 24.77
N GLU A 955 -8.75 13.59 25.73
CA GLU A 955 -9.02 14.72 26.63
C GLU A 955 -7.85 15.02 27.58
N HIS A 956 -7.14 14.00 28.03
CA HIS A 956 -5.95 14.11 28.88
C HIS A 956 -4.66 14.55 28.14
N ILE A 957 -4.72 14.72 26.80
CA ILE A 957 -3.53 14.95 25.98
C ILE A 957 -3.33 16.44 25.70
N LYS A 958 -2.20 16.97 26.17
CA LYS A 958 -1.75 18.35 25.90
C LYS A 958 -1.04 18.41 24.55
N ARG A 959 -1.73 18.98 23.54
CA ARG A 959 -1.19 19.16 22.17
C ARG A 959 -0.78 20.59 21.82
N PHE A 960 -1.14 21.58 22.63
CA PHE A 960 -0.81 23.00 22.41
C PHE A 960 0.14 23.51 23.49
N GLY A 961 0.87 24.59 23.17
CA GLY A 961 1.79 25.26 24.09
C GLY A 961 3.22 25.25 23.57
N ASP A 962 4.17 25.42 24.49
CA ASP A 962 5.60 25.27 24.18
C ASP A 962 6.02 23.81 24.28
N TYR A 963 6.85 23.37 23.34
CA TYR A 963 7.28 21.98 23.22
C TYR A 963 8.70 21.83 23.73
N TRP A 964 8.80 21.50 25.01
CA TRP A 964 10.05 21.13 25.67
C TRP A 964 10.18 19.61 25.72
N LEU A 965 11.39 19.07 25.54
CA LEU A 965 11.64 17.64 25.62
C LEU A 965 12.82 17.37 26.56
N ASP A 966 12.53 16.73 27.70
CA ASP A 966 13.55 16.25 28.62
C ASP A 966 13.83 14.76 28.37
N MET A 967 15.06 14.46 27.95
CA MET A 967 15.52 13.10 27.61
C MET A 967 16.04 12.33 28.83
N ASP A 968 16.17 12.97 30.00
CA ASP A 968 16.69 12.37 31.22
C ASP A 968 15.58 11.79 32.11
N ILE A 969 14.31 12.09 31.79
CA ILE A 969 13.13 11.55 32.46
C ILE A 969 12.63 10.29 31.72
N PHE A 970 12.66 9.15 32.41
CA PHE A 970 12.23 7.86 31.87
C PHE A 970 10.83 7.46 32.39
N PRO A 971 9.97 6.88 31.53
CA PRO A 971 8.72 6.28 31.99
C PRO A 971 8.98 4.98 32.76
N LYS A 972 7.96 4.48 33.46
CA LYS A 972 7.99 3.17 34.12
C LYS A 972 8.32 2.05 33.11
N ALA A 973 8.93 0.99 33.62
CA ALA A 973 9.20 -0.20 32.82
C ALA A 973 7.89 -0.85 32.39
N LEU A 974 7.81 -1.28 31.13
CA LEU A 974 6.58 -1.87 30.57
C LEU A 974 6.21 -3.21 31.22
N ASP A 975 7.17 -3.88 31.88
CA ASP A 975 7.02 -5.25 32.37
C ASP A 975 5.97 -5.37 33.49
N GLU A 976 5.73 -4.30 34.26
CA GLU A 976 4.65 -4.22 35.26
C GLU A 976 3.25 -4.07 34.62
N MET A 977 3.20 -3.67 33.34
CA MET A 977 2.00 -3.31 32.60
C MET A 977 1.67 -4.33 31.50
N MET A 978 2.35 -5.48 31.46
CA MET A 978 2.12 -6.50 30.43
C MET A 978 0.86 -7.32 30.70
N THR A 979 0.47 -7.48 31.96
CA THR A 979 -0.68 -8.30 32.38
C THR A 979 -1.72 -7.45 33.10
N LEU A 980 -2.99 -7.61 32.74
CA LEU A 980 -4.12 -7.08 33.50
C LEU A 980 -4.34 -7.88 34.78
N GLY A 981 -4.03 -9.17 34.76
CA GLY A 981 -4.26 -10.08 35.88
C GLY A 981 -5.74 -10.14 36.27
N VAL A 982 -6.66 -9.90 35.31
CA VAL A 982 -8.13 -9.87 35.50
C VAL A 982 -8.67 -11.28 35.61
#